data_AF-A0A1Y1RES7-F1
#
_entry.id   AF-A0A1Y1RES7-F1
#
_cell.length_a   1.000
_cell.length_b   1.000
_cell.length_c   1.000
_cell.angle_alpha   90.00
_cell.angle_beta   90.00
_cell.angle_gamma   90.00
#
_symmetry.space_group_name_H-M   'P 1'
#
loop_
_entity.id
_entity.type
_entity.pdbx_description
1 polymer ?
#
loop_
_entity_poly.entity_id
_entity_poly.type
_entity_poly.pdbx_seq_one_letter_code
_entity_poly.pdbx_strand_id
1 'polypeptide(L)'
;MARYHSYHTGPGGRRMVTFNYKRITDDYYTGYMNMASIEELQIGVGPNAKVYDIDDVNGTATYNPSLAPISEDEIPSREDYNILMDSFAPTPPIPDFEADLTNISNCGGDLRTVSFTDLTTSSPESWQWSFSPSDVTYVDNTNENSQNPKVQFLSEGSYTVSLTASNGFGAITVSKSNYITVTLGSSVPFSEDFESFTLPQIPGDLPTWGPYEWELSAGWENLVNDDDDDTDWIPWQGGTDTNYTGPSGDYNTGNGVYLYMEASGSGNRNNDAIVVSPCIDLTNVTNPQLSFAYHRYGSDLERLRCDIFSNGNWENIFQSQSGSQGDQWSLETIDLSEYEGETVKLRFRANTGGGSQADTAIDAISITGEVGPTPGNIQFSSATYSVSEAGGSVSISATRTSGSQGSAHVSYATSDGSATSGSDYTQTSGTLSWTNGVSGSQSFDVPILNDSAVEGNETINLTLSNFVGADDAGSPTSAIVTIQDDDGGGQTEILNLRINTGSDDAEEAESGGVYLTSSDLELVEDESSGSQTVGMRFTGVTVPQGATVTNAYVQFEVDETTSTSTSLEVRGNDVNNASTFVNSNGNISGRTVTDALVNWNPPAWNQEDANGEDQRTPDISSIIQEIVDRSGWNSGNAIALIITGSGERVAKAYELNPNGPDVAPELHIEYYEGTAANTAPVVSDILDQTIAEGSNFAQIPLDDYVTDDEDSDSQIQWDFSGNTDLQVAIANRVAT
;
A
#
# COMPACT_ATOMS: atom_id res chain seq x y z
N MET A 1 -20.83 13.72 -48.59
CA MET A 1 -21.91 14.28 -47.72
C MET A 1 -22.63 15.37 -48.47
N ALA A 2 -23.97 15.29 -48.60
CA ALA A 2 -24.78 16.45 -48.99
C ALA A 2 -24.99 17.34 -47.76
N ARG A 3 -24.70 18.64 -47.85
CA ARG A 3 -24.97 19.60 -46.77
C ARG A 3 -26.03 20.60 -47.23
N TYR A 4 -27.02 20.86 -46.38
CA TYR A 4 -28.12 21.80 -46.63
C TYR A 4 -27.72 23.20 -46.17
N HIS A 5 -28.04 24.22 -46.96
CA HIS A 5 -27.89 25.63 -46.58
C HIS A 5 -29.24 26.32 -46.68
N SER A 6 -29.58 27.11 -45.66
CA SER A 6 -30.79 27.94 -45.63
C SER A 6 -30.39 29.42 -45.62
N TYR A 7 -31.06 30.24 -46.43
CA TYR A 7 -30.87 31.70 -46.41
C TYR A 7 -32.21 32.40 -46.15
N HIS A 8 -32.17 33.57 -45.53
CA HIS A 8 -33.35 34.37 -45.19
C HIS A 8 -33.60 35.41 -46.29
N THR A 9 -34.78 35.39 -46.90
CA THR A 9 -35.16 36.37 -47.94
C THR A 9 -36.40 37.14 -47.48
N GLY A 10 -36.21 38.14 -46.62
CA GLY A 10 -37.24 39.11 -46.26
C GLY A 10 -38.52 38.54 -45.62
N PRO A 11 -39.56 39.38 -45.39
CA PRO A 11 -40.72 39.00 -44.59
C PRO A 11 -41.66 38.09 -45.39
N GLY A 12 -41.41 36.78 -45.33
CA GLY A 12 -42.23 35.74 -45.94
C GLY A 12 -41.46 34.46 -46.29
N GLY A 13 -40.98 33.73 -45.28
CA GLY A 13 -40.52 32.33 -45.38
C GLY A 13 -39.04 32.10 -45.73
N ARG A 14 -38.40 31.13 -45.06
CA ARG A 14 -37.06 30.59 -45.39
C ARG A 14 -37.15 29.63 -46.58
N ARG A 15 -36.20 29.73 -47.53
CA ARG A 15 -36.05 28.78 -48.65
C ARG A 15 -34.70 28.07 -48.56
N MET A 16 -34.67 26.78 -48.88
CA MET A 16 -33.44 25.98 -49.00
C MET A 16 -33.20 25.55 -50.46
N VAL A 17 -31.94 25.58 -50.89
CA VAL A 17 -31.49 25.03 -52.18
C VAL A 17 -30.43 23.97 -51.91
N THR A 18 -30.57 22.79 -52.51
CA THR A 18 -29.60 21.68 -52.37
C THR A 18 -28.55 21.75 -53.47
N PHE A 19 -27.26 21.75 -53.10
CA PHE A 19 -26.15 21.55 -54.04
C PHE A 19 -25.52 20.18 -53.82
N ASN A 20 -25.26 19.45 -54.91
CA ASN A 20 -24.54 18.18 -54.87
C ASN A 20 -23.08 18.40 -55.31
N TYR A 21 -22.11 18.02 -54.47
CA TYR A 21 -20.69 18.05 -54.82
C TYR A 21 -20.19 16.63 -55.13
N LYS A 22 -19.38 16.49 -56.19
CA LYS A 22 -18.65 15.26 -56.51
C LYS A 22 -17.18 15.46 -56.12
N ARG A 23 -16.68 14.67 -55.16
CA ARG A 23 -15.25 14.63 -54.83
C ARG A 23 -14.52 13.91 -55.97
N ILE A 24 -13.54 14.57 -56.57
CA ILE A 24 -12.57 13.94 -57.47
C ILE A 24 -11.35 13.64 -56.61
N THR A 25 -11.01 12.37 -56.46
CA THR A 25 -9.71 11.94 -55.95
C THR A 25 -9.18 10.95 -56.96
N ASP A 26 -8.22 11.40 -57.78
CA ASP A 26 -7.27 10.53 -58.47
C ASP A 26 -5.96 10.54 -57.68
N ASP A 27 -5.48 9.33 -57.45
CA ASP A 27 -4.17 8.79 -57.07
C ASP A 27 -2.94 9.70 -56.77
N TYR A 28 -2.23 9.28 -55.72
CA TYR A 28 -0.76 9.27 -55.55
C TYR A 28 0.03 10.52 -55.98
N TYR A 29 0.41 11.38 -55.02
CA TYR A 29 1.81 11.67 -54.65
C TYR A 29 1.93 12.78 -53.60
N THR A 30 3.03 12.71 -52.87
CA THR A 30 3.48 13.45 -51.69
C THR A 30 3.84 14.92 -51.96
N GLY A 31 3.72 15.76 -50.91
CA GLY A 31 4.48 17.01 -50.78
C GLY A 31 3.67 18.31 -50.82
N TYR A 32 3.72 19.04 -49.69
CA TYR A 32 3.43 20.48 -49.48
C TYR A 32 2.56 21.20 -50.53
N MET A 33 1.34 21.61 -50.13
CA MET A 33 0.74 22.84 -50.67
C MET A 33 0.43 23.83 -49.55
N ASN A 34 1.16 24.94 -49.64
CA ASN A 34 0.96 26.20 -48.94
C ASN A 34 -0.42 26.77 -49.31
N MET A 35 -1.10 27.42 -48.36
CA MET A 35 -2.40 28.05 -48.57
C MET A 35 -2.28 29.25 -49.53
N ALA A 36 -2.28 29.02 -50.85
CA ALA A 36 -2.38 30.07 -51.86
C ALA A 36 -2.74 29.52 -53.26
N SER A 37 -3.76 28.66 -53.39
CA SER A 37 -4.36 28.35 -54.71
C SER A 37 -5.63 27.49 -54.57
N ILE A 38 -6.74 28.09 -54.14
CA ILE A 38 -8.06 27.66 -54.62
C ILE A 38 -8.53 28.76 -55.56
N GLU A 39 -7.97 28.78 -56.77
CA GLU A 39 -8.65 29.42 -57.89
C GLU A 39 -9.54 28.35 -58.56
N GLU A 40 -10.81 28.73 -58.73
CA GLU A 40 -11.90 28.00 -59.40
C GLU A 40 -12.62 26.87 -58.62
N LEU A 41 -13.60 27.29 -57.82
CA LEU A 41 -14.79 26.48 -57.53
C LEU A 41 -15.91 26.96 -58.47
N GLN A 42 -16.15 26.27 -59.59
CA GLN A 42 -17.33 26.54 -60.43
C GLN A 42 -18.58 25.95 -59.75
N ILE A 43 -19.49 26.83 -59.33
CA ILE A 43 -20.80 26.45 -58.80
C ILE A 43 -21.75 26.36 -60.00
N GLY A 44 -22.17 25.14 -60.36
CA GLY A 44 -23.19 24.93 -61.38
C GLY A 44 -24.49 24.42 -60.75
N VAL A 45 -25.61 25.11 -61.01
CA VAL A 45 -26.95 24.66 -60.59
C VAL A 45 -27.40 23.55 -61.55
N GLY A 46 -27.34 22.29 -61.13
CA GLY A 46 -27.83 21.19 -61.96
C GLY A 46 -29.35 21.26 -62.18
N PRO A 47 -29.88 20.77 -63.32
CA PRO A 47 -31.28 20.94 -63.75
C PRO A 47 -32.36 20.28 -62.87
N ASN A 48 -31.98 19.72 -61.71
CA ASN A 48 -32.85 18.96 -60.81
C ASN A 48 -32.97 19.59 -59.39
N ALA A 49 -32.63 20.87 -59.22
CA ALA A 49 -32.79 21.56 -57.94
C ALA A 49 -34.29 21.63 -57.55
N LYS A 50 -34.62 21.14 -56.35
CA LYS A 50 -35.98 21.09 -55.80
C LYS A 50 -36.13 22.11 -54.68
N VAL A 51 -37.23 22.88 -54.67
CA VAL A 51 -37.53 23.90 -53.66
C VAL A 51 -38.58 23.38 -52.67
N TYR A 52 -38.37 23.66 -51.38
CA TYR A 52 -39.23 23.23 -50.28
C TYR A 52 -39.64 24.44 -49.42
N ASP A 53 -40.89 24.47 -48.95
CA ASP A 53 -41.40 25.42 -47.95
C ASP A 53 -41.24 24.82 -46.54
N ILE A 54 -40.81 25.64 -45.58
CA ILE A 54 -40.63 25.24 -44.18
C ILE A 54 -41.73 25.87 -43.33
N ASP A 55 -42.38 25.06 -42.50
CA ASP A 55 -43.27 25.53 -41.44
C ASP A 55 -42.46 25.66 -40.14
N ASP A 56 -42.19 26.90 -39.73
CA ASP A 56 -41.31 27.22 -38.60
C ASP A 56 -41.89 26.81 -37.23
N VAL A 57 -43.16 26.39 -37.15
CA VAL A 57 -43.76 25.93 -35.88
C VAL A 57 -43.46 24.46 -35.61
N ASN A 58 -43.36 23.63 -36.66
CA ASN A 58 -43.24 22.18 -36.53
C ASN A 58 -41.93 21.60 -37.10
N GLY A 59 -41.09 22.42 -37.74
CA GLY A 59 -39.76 22.00 -38.23
C GLY A 59 -39.80 21.07 -39.46
N THR A 60 -40.94 20.95 -40.13
CA THR A 60 -41.10 20.08 -41.30
C THR A 60 -40.98 20.86 -42.61
N ALA A 61 -40.22 20.32 -43.57
CA ALA A 61 -40.08 20.88 -44.92
C ALA A 61 -40.94 20.08 -45.93
N THR A 62 -41.74 20.79 -46.73
CA THR A 62 -42.66 20.16 -47.71
C THR A 62 -42.29 20.60 -49.14
N TYR A 63 -42.19 19.63 -50.05
CA TYR A 63 -41.81 19.90 -51.45
C TYR A 63 -42.90 20.71 -52.15
N ASN A 64 -42.56 21.87 -52.71
CA ASN A 64 -43.51 22.72 -53.41
C ASN A 64 -43.18 22.79 -54.92
N PRO A 65 -43.82 21.97 -55.77
CA PRO A 65 -43.51 21.88 -57.20
C PRO A 65 -44.02 23.08 -58.03
N SER A 66 -44.69 24.07 -57.41
CA SER A 66 -45.30 25.20 -58.12
C SER A 66 -44.40 26.44 -58.25
N LEU A 67 -43.19 26.41 -57.68
CA LEU A 67 -42.20 27.50 -57.75
C LEU A 67 -41.10 27.18 -58.77
N ALA A 68 -40.85 28.10 -59.70
CA ALA A 68 -39.76 27.96 -60.67
C ALA A 68 -38.38 28.13 -59.98
N PRO A 69 -37.32 27.42 -60.43
CA PRO A 69 -35.96 27.60 -59.92
C PRO A 69 -35.50 29.05 -60.10
N ILE A 70 -34.80 29.57 -59.08
CA ILE A 70 -34.27 30.95 -59.06
C ILE A 70 -33.18 31.09 -60.13
N SER A 71 -33.18 32.20 -60.87
CA SER A 71 -32.17 32.54 -61.88
C SER A 71 -30.82 32.84 -61.22
N GLU A 72 -29.72 32.46 -61.88
CA GLU A 72 -28.32 32.61 -61.41
C GLU A 72 -27.95 34.07 -61.08
N ASP A 73 -28.69 35.04 -61.62
CA ASP A 73 -28.50 36.48 -61.43
C ASP A 73 -29.06 37.04 -60.09
N GLU A 74 -29.79 36.26 -59.28
CA GLU A 74 -30.36 36.73 -57.99
C GLU A 74 -29.53 36.32 -56.76
N ILE A 75 -28.35 35.72 -56.94
CA ILE A 75 -27.45 35.35 -55.84
C ILE A 75 -26.57 36.58 -55.46
N PRO A 76 -26.63 37.12 -54.23
CA PRO A 76 -25.82 38.27 -53.83
C PRO A 76 -24.32 37.97 -53.92
N SER A 77 -23.53 39.01 -54.21
CA SER A 77 -22.08 38.94 -54.43
C SER A 77 -21.29 38.25 -53.32
N ARG A 78 -20.26 37.53 -53.79
CA ARG A 78 -19.27 36.60 -53.20
C ARG A 78 -18.64 36.87 -51.82
N GLU A 79 -19.10 37.80 -50.98
CA GLU A 79 -18.36 38.20 -49.76
C GLU A 79 -18.92 37.76 -48.39
N ASP A 80 -20.10 37.15 -48.28
CA ASP A 80 -20.67 36.78 -46.96
C ASP A 80 -20.78 35.26 -46.72
N TYR A 81 -19.71 34.51 -46.91
CA TYR A 81 -19.64 33.11 -46.46
C TYR A 81 -18.36 32.83 -45.68
N ASN A 82 -18.42 33.02 -44.36
CA ASN A 82 -17.49 32.35 -43.45
C ASN A 82 -17.84 30.86 -43.41
N ILE A 83 -17.16 30.07 -44.22
CA ILE A 83 -17.11 28.62 -44.04
C ILE A 83 -16.24 28.39 -42.80
N LEU A 84 -16.85 28.20 -41.64
CA LEU A 84 -16.21 27.46 -40.55
C LEU A 84 -16.08 26.02 -41.04
N MET A 85 -14.99 25.73 -41.75
CA MET A 85 -14.45 24.38 -41.73
C MET A 85 -13.90 24.22 -40.33
N ASP A 86 -14.67 23.55 -39.47
CA ASP A 86 -14.08 22.94 -38.30
C ASP A 86 -13.04 21.95 -38.84
N SER A 87 -11.79 22.41 -38.89
CA SER A 87 -10.67 21.60 -39.29
C SER A 87 -10.50 20.59 -38.17
N PHE A 88 -11.02 19.38 -38.36
CA PHE A 88 -10.47 18.24 -37.65
C PHE A 88 -9.02 18.14 -38.08
N ALA A 89 -8.13 18.74 -37.28
CA ALA A 89 -6.71 18.56 -37.44
C ALA A 89 -6.48 17.04 -37.39
N PRO A 90 -5.83 16.46 -38.40
CA PRO A 90 -5.57 15.03 -38.37
C PRO A 90 -4.71 14.70 -37.13
N THR A 91 -5.21 13.81 -36.29
CA THR A 91 -4.53 13.40 -35.05
C THR A 91 -3.94 12.00 -35.20
N PRO A 92 -2.91 11.66 -34.41
CA PRO A 92 -2.54 10.27 -34.19
C PRO A 92 -3.76 9.44 -33.75
N PRO A 93 -3.75 8.11 -33.97
CA PRO A 93 -4.80 7.22 -33.49
C PRO A 93 -4.89 7.25 -31.96
N ILE A 94 -6.09 7.04 -31.42
CA ILE A 94 -6.28 6.88 -29.96
C ILE A 94 -6.60 5.41 -29.72
N PRO A 95 -5.60 4.60 -29.31
CA PRO A 95 -5.77 3.17 -29.16
C PRO A 95 -6.63 2.82 -27.95
N ASP A 96 -7.47 1.81 -28.13
CA ASP A 96 -8.20 1.10 -27.09
C ASP A 96 -8.51 -0.31 -27.60
N PHE A 97 -8.79 -1.23 -26.70
CA PHE A 97 -9.09 -2.62 -27.03
C PHE A 97 -9.86 -3.34 -25.94
N GLU A 98 -10.48 -4.46 -26.28
CA GLU A 98 -11.07 -5.40 -25.33
C GLU A 98 -10.66 -6.84 -25.65
N ALA A 99 -10.93 -7.76 -24.72
CA ALA A 99 -10.71 -9.20 -24.88
C ALA A 99 -11.99 -9.95 -24.54
N ASP A 100 -12.23 -11.08 -25.19
CA ASP A 100 -13.37 -11.97 -24.90
C ASP A 100 -13.23 -12.65 -23.52
N LEU A 101 -12.01 -12.95 -23.10
CA LEU A 101 -11.66 -13.53 -21.81
C LEU A 101 -10.55 -12.72 -21.15
N THR A 102 -10.72 -12.42 -19.87
CA THR A 102 -9.68 -11.79 -19.04
C THR A 102 -9.16 -12.70 -17.93
N ASN A 103 -9.87 -13.79 -17.61
CA ASN A 103 -9.45 -14.82 -16.67
C ASN A 103 -9.44 -16.17 -17.38
N ILE A 104 -8.31 -16.86 -17.34
CA ILE A 104 -8.08 -18.09 -18.09
C ILE A 104 -7.53 -19.14 -17.14
N SER A 105 -8.01 -20.37 -17.27
CA SER A 105 -7.38 -21.54 -16.66
C SER A 105 -6.90 -22.48 -17.75
N ASN A 106 -5.59 -22.75 -17.77
CA ASN A 106 -4.98 -23.69 -18.71
C ASN A 106 -4.93 -25.08 -18.09
N CYS A 107 -5.22 -26.11 -18.87
CA CYS A 107 -5.39 -27.46 -18.34
C CYS A 107 -4.65 -28.50 -19.16
N GLY A 108 -3.56 -29.08 -18.64
CA GLY A 108 -2.97 -30.30 -19.22
C GLY A 108 -2.78 -30.24 -20.74
N GLY A 109 -2.35 -29.10 -21.30
CA GLY A 109 -2.19 -28.89 -22.75
C GLY A 109 -3.38 -28.29 -23.52
N ASP A 110 -4.55 -28.12 -22.88
CA ASP A 110 -5.68 -27.32 -23.39
C ASP A 110 -5.44 -25.84 -23.05
N LEU A 111 -4.79 -25.14 -23.98
CA LEU A 111 -4.54 -23.70 -23.91
C LEU A 111 -5.73 -22.94 -24.49
N ARG A 112 -6.47 -22.22 -23.65
CA ARG A 112 -7.58 -21.37 -24.10
C ARG A 112 -7.03 -20.24 -24.99
N THR A 113 -7.73 -19.98 -26.09
CA THR A 113 -7.41 -18.87 -26.99
C THR A 113 -8.21 -17.63 -26.58
N VAL A 114 -7.53 -16.50 -26.42
CA VAL A 114 -8.13 -15.18 -26.20
C VAL A 114 -8.21 -14.43 -27.52
N SER A 115 -9.37 -13.88 -27.83
CA SER A 115 -9.60 -13.01 -28.97
C SER A 115 -9.60 -11.55 -28.53
N PHE A 116 -8.71 -10.74 -29.10
CA PHE A 116 -8.68 -9.30 -28.85
C PHE A 116 -9.45 -8.54 -29.94
N THR A 117 -10.21 -7.54 -29.52
CA THR A 117 -10.94 -6.63 -30.41
C THR A 117 -10.35 -5.22 -30.32
N ASP A 118 -9.92 -4.68 -31.46
CA ASP A 118 -9.45 -3.30 -31.61
C ASP A 118 -10.61 -2.30 -31.56
N LEU A 119 -10.50 -1.31 -30.68
CA LEU A 119 -11.43 -0.19 -30.52
C LEU A 119 -10.78 1.15 -30.86
N THR A 120 -9.60 1.14 -31.49
CA THR A 120 -8.82 2.34 -31.81
C THR A 120 -9.62 3.32 -32.68
N THR A 121 -9.61 4.59 -32.27
CA THR A 121 -10.26 5.68 -33.01
C THR A 121 -9.26 6.56 -33.77
N SER A 122 -9.73 7.52 -34.56
CA SER A 122 -8.91 8.45 -35.34
C SER A 122 -8.08 7.81 -36.48
N SER A 123 -8.70 6.85 -37.18
CA SER A 123 -8.19 6.24 -38.43
C SER A 123 -6.78 5.61 -38.29
N PRO A 124 -6.64 4.50 -37.55
CA PRO A 124 -5.39 3.73 -37.52
C PRO A 124 -5.09 3.09 -38.89
N GLU A 125 -3.80 2.97 -39.21
CA GLU A 125 -3.29 2.31 -40.42
C GLU A 125 -2.45 1.06 -40.09
N SER A 126 -1.95 0.94 -38.86
CA SER A 126 -1.24 -0.25 -38.37
C SER A 126 -1.39 -0.42 -36.85
N TRP A 127 -1.20 -1.66 -36.41
CA TRP A 127 -1.29 -2.11 -35.01
C TRP A 127 0.00 -2.82 -34.64
N GLN A 128 0.39 -2.74 -33.37
CA GLN A 128 1.48 -3.52 -32.79
C GLN A 128 1.13 -3.89 -31.35
N TRP A 129 0.95 -5.18 -31.10
CA TRP A 129 0.61 -5.73 -29.80
C TRP A 129 1.85 -6.19 -29.03
N SER A 130 1.87 -5.98 -27.73
CA SER A 130 2.89 -6.54 -26.83
C SER A 130 2.29 -7.01 -25.51
N PHE A 131 2.90 -8.06 -24.96
CA PHE A 131 2.49 -8.73 -23.74
C PHE A 131 3.67 -8.77 -22.77
N SER A 132 3.40 -8.51 -21.49
CA SER A 132 4.40 -8.61 -20.42
C SER A 132 3.78 -9.37 -19.25
N PRO A 133 4.24 -10.59 -18.92
CA PRO A 133 5.33 -11.34 -19.56
C PRO A 133 5.13 -11.63 -21.06
N SER A 134 6.22 -11.88 -21.80
CA SER A 134 6.15 -12.11 -23.26
C SER A 134 5.85 -13.56 -23.64
N ASP A 135 5.42 -14.38 -22.69
CA ASP A 135 5.24 -15.82 -22.88
C ASP A 135 3.87 -16.16 -23.46
N VAL A 136 3.71 -15.80 -24.73
CA VAL A 136 2.46 -15.95 -25.48
C VAL A 136 2.73 -16.48 -26.88
N THR A 137 1.73 -17.11 -27.49
CA THR A 137 1.76 -17.53 -28.89
C THR A 137 0.54 -17.03 -29.64
N TYR A 138 0.75 -16.43 -30.81
CA TYR A 138 -0.34 -16.07 -31.72
C TYR A 138 -0.85 -17.30 -32.46
N VAL A 139 -2.17 -17.44 -32.52
CA VAL A 139 -2.86 -18.56 -33.17
C VAL A 139 -3.79 -18.07 -34.28
N ASP A 140 -4.42 -19.00 -34.99
CA ASP A 140 -5.38 -18.72 -36.07
C ASP A 140 -4.83 -17.81 -37.19
N ASN A 141 -3.54 -17.95 -37.50
CA ASN A 141 -2.82 -17.12 -38.48
C ASN A 141 -2.81 -15.61 -38.16
N THR A 142 -3.01 -15.24 -36.90
CA THR A 142 -2.78 -13.87 -36.42
C THR A 142 -1.31 -13.66 -36.01
N ASN A 143 -0.92 -12.42 -35.78
CA ASN A 143 0.41 -12.01 -35.32
C ASN A 143 0.31 -10.65 -34.62
N GLU A 144 1.45 -10.14 -34.13
CA GLU A 144 1.54 -8.89 -33.40
C GLU A 144 1.09 -7.65 -34.18
N ASN A 145 0.96 -7.73 -35.51
CA ASN A 145 0.49 -6.62 -36.35
C ASN A 145 -0.96 -6.78 -36.82
N SER A 146 -1.66 -7.82 -36.35
CA SER A 146 -3.06 -8.05 -36.68
C SER A 146 -3.94 -7.03 -35.97
N GLN A 147 -4.98 -6.53 -36.65
CA GLN A 147 -5.96 -5.63 -36.02
C GLN A 147 -6.65 -6.31 -34.82
N ASN A 148 -7.10 -7.55 -35.00
CA ASN A 148 -7.76 -8.35 -33.96
C ASN A 148 -6.97 -9.66 -33.77
N PRO A 149 -5.92 -9.69 -32.94
CA PRO A 149 -5.10 -10.88 -32.75
C PRO A 149 -5.82 -11.93 -31.88
N LYS A 150 -5.40 -13.17 -32.04
CA LYS A 150 -5.80 -14.31 -31.21
C LYS A 150 -4.58 -14.92 -30.57
N VAL A 151 -4.61 -15.07 -29.25
CA VAL A 151 -3.40 -15.35 -28.45
C VAL A 151 -3.68 -16.44 -27.42
N GLN A 152 -2.73 -17.38 -27.29
CA GLN A 152 -2.65 -18.33 -26.19
C GLN A 152 -1.54 -17.89 -25.23
N PHE A 153 -1.82 -17.94 -23.94
CA PHE A 153 -0.87 -17.60 -22.88
C PHE A 153 -0.29 -18.90 -22.33
N LEU A 154 1.04 -18.98 -22.26
CA LEU A 154 1.74 -20.25 -22.01
C LEU A 154 2.06 -20.48 -20.54
N SER A 155 2.41 -19.41 -19.82
CA SER A 155 2.72 -19.44 -18.39
C SER A 155 1.60 -18.81 -17.56
N GLU A 156 1.48 -19.25 -16.31
CA GLU A 156 0.61 -18.61 -15.33
C GLU A 156 1.03 -17.18 -15.00
N GLY A 157 0.13 -16.45 -14.34
CA GLY A 157 0.37 -15.11 -13.85
C GLY A 157 -0.46 -14.04 -14.54
N SER A 158 -0.16 -12.78 -14.20
CA SER A 158 -0.86 -11.61 -14.72
C SER A 158 -0.07 -10.98 -15.87
N TYR A 159 -0.77 -10.70 -16.97
CA TYR A 159 -0.20 -10.12 -18.17
C TYR A 159 -0.69 -8.69 -18.36
N THR A 160 0.26 -7.77 -18.53
CA THR A 160 0.00 -6.45 -19.09
C THR A 160 -0.11 -6.57 -20.61
N VAL A 161 -1.21 -6.06 -21.16
CA VAL A 161 -1.44 -6.02 -22.61
C VAL A 161 -1.28 -4.59 -23.09
N SER A 162 -0.47 -4.39 -24.13
CA SER A 162 -0.28 -3.08 -24.75
C SER A 162 -0.60 -3.12 -26.24
N LEU A 163 -1.29 -2.08 -26.71
CA LEU A 163 -1.59 -1.86 -28.12
C LEU A 163 -1.00 -0.52 -28.55
N THR A 164 -0.12 -0.56 -29.55
CA THR A 164 0.34 0.62 -30.27
C THR A 164 -0.38 0.72 -31.60
N ALA A 165 -1.12 1.80 -31.83
CA ALA A 165 -1.75 2.07 -33.12
C ALA A 165 -1.11 3.30 -33.77
N SER A 166 -0.89 3.24 -35.08
CA SER A 166 -0.24 4.33 -35.81
C SER A 166 -0.90 4.66 -37.14
N ASN A 167 -0.77 5.92 -37.54
CA ASN A 167 -1.10 6.43 -38.88
C ASN A 167 -0.03 7.45 -39.31
N GLY A 168 -0.18 8.05 -40.49
CA GLY A 168 0.72 9.09 -41.00
C GLY A 168 0.94 10.32 -40.10
N PHE A 169 0.21 10.48 -38.99
CA PHE A 169 0.32 11.59 -38.04
C PHE A 169 1.03 11.22 -36.74
N GLY A 170 1.26 9.94 -36.47
CA GLY A 170 1.99 9.46 -35.30
C GLY A 170 1.51 8.11 -34.79
N ALA A 171 2.13 7.65 -33.70
CA ALA A 171 1.77 6.43 -33.00
C ALA A 171 1.46 6.76 -31.53
N ILE A 172 0.46 6.10 -30.96
CA ILE A 172 0.15 6.16 -29.53
C ILE A 172 0.06 4.71 -29.03
N THR A 173 0.48 4.49 -27.78
CA THR A 173 0.38 3.22 -27.08
C THR A 173 -0.56 3.36 -25.89
N VAL A 174 -1.45 2.38 -25.71
CA VAL A 174 -2.20 2.17 -24.47
C VAL A 174 -1.77 0.84 -23.85
N SER A 175 -1.65 0.82 -22.53
CA SER A 175 -1.30 -0.37 -21.75
C SER A 175 -2.35 -0.59 -20.67
N LYS A 176 -2.87 -1.82 -20.57
CA LYS A 176 -3.73 -2.26 -19.48
C LYS A 176 -2.93 -3.25 -18.62
N SER A 177 -2.55 -2.83 -17.43
CA SER A 177 -1.79 -3.65 -16.48
C SER A 177 -2.67 -4.73 -15.87
N ASN A 178 -2.11 -5.94 -15.68
CA ASN A 178 -2.83 -7.12 -15.14
C ASN A 178 -4.18 -7.36 -15.83
N TYR A 179 -4.22 -7.20 -17.15
CA TYR A 179 -5.46 -7.24 -17.92
C TYR A 179 -5.92 -8.66 -18.20
N ILE A 180 -4.97 -9.59 -18.37
CA ILE A 180 -5.24 -11.03 -18.49
C ILE A 180 -4.60 -11.73 -17.30
N THR A 181 -5.35 -12.60 -16.63
CA THR A 181 -4.83 -13.46 -15.55
C THR A 181 -4.98 -14.92 -15.96
N VAL A 182 -3.88 -15.66 -15.88
CA VAL A 182 -3.79 -17.08 -16.20
C VAL A 182 -3.53 -17.87 -14.92
N THR A 183 -4.37 -18.86 -14.62
CA THR A 183 -4.26 -19.70 -13.42
C THR A 183 -4.05 -21.18 -13.78
N LEU A 184 -3.40 -21.94 -12.88
CA LEU A 184 -3.17 -23.38 -12.99
C LEU A 184 -4.41 -24.24 -12.67
N GLY A 185 -5.55 -23.64 -12.36
CA GLY A 185 -6.78 -24.32 -11.97
C GLY A 185 -7.04 -24.27 -10.46
N SER A 186 -8.04 -25.01 -10.01
CA SER A 186 -8.45 -25.10 -8.61
C SER A 186 -7.43 -25.92 -7.82
N SER A 187 -7.04 -25.46 -6.63
CA SER A 187 -6.06 -26.14 -5.79
C SER A 187 -6.64 -27.34 -5.05
N VAL A 188 -5.76 -28.26 -4.64
CA VAL A 188 -6.09 -29.40 -3.76
C VAL A 188 -5.94 -28.97 -2.29
N PRO A 189 -6.87 -29.33 -1.37
CA PRO A 189 -8.03 -30.20 -1.61
C PRO A 189 -9.12 -29.50 -2.43
N PHE A 190 -9.59 -30.20 -3.45
CA PHE A 190 -10.72 -29.77 -4.28
C PHE A 190 -11.97 -30.52 -3.82
N SER A 191 -13.11 -29.83 -3.74
CA SER A 191 -14.40 -30.45 -3.44
C SER A 191 -15.54 -29.74 -4.13
N GLU A 192 -16.51 -30.52 -4.61
CA GLU A 192 -17.79 -30.05 -5.13
C GLU A 192 -18.90 -30.96 -4.60
N ASP A 193 -19.89 -30.35 -3.97
CA ASP A 193 -21.09 -30.99 -3.44
C ASP A 193 -22.38 -30.44 -4.07
N PHE A 194 -22.27 -29.57 -5.07
CA PHE A 194 -23.37 -28.97 -5.85
C PHE A 194 -24.37 -28.14 -5.04
N GLU A 195 -24.19 -27.94 -3.74
CA GLU A 195 -25.12 -27.22 -2.87
C GLU A 195 -25.28 -25.75 -3.25
N SER A 196 -24.26 -25.20 -3.93
CA SER A 196 -24.29 -23.82 -4.44
C SER A 196 -25.04 -23.66 -5.76
N PHE A 197 -25.44 -24.77 -6.41
CA PHE A 197 -26.01 -24.74 -7.75
C PHE A 197 -27.47 -24.30 -7.68
N THR A 198 -27.86 -23.45 -8.62
CA THR A 198 -29.25 -22.99 -8.68
C THR A 198 -30.12 -24.10 -9.26
N LEU A 199 -31.14 -24.50 -8.49
CA LEU A 199 -32.11 -25.48 -8.95
C LEU A 199 -32.85 -24.99 -10.21
N PRO A 200 -33.23 -25.90 -11.13
CA PRO A 200 -34.00 -25.57 -12.31
C PRO A 200 -35.33 -24.91 -11.91
N GLN A 201 -35.52 -23.67 -12.33
CA GLN A 201 -36.83 -23.03 -12.25
C GLN A 201 -37.71 -23.63 -13.33
N ILE A 202 -38.46 -24.69 -13.04
CA ILE A 202 -39.43 -25.25 -14.00
C ILE A 202 -40.58 -24.25 -14.14
N PRO A 203 -40.71 -23.49 -15.25
CA PRO A 203 -41.89 -22.67 -15.47
C PRO A 203 -43.05 -23.62 -15.71
N GLY A 204 -44.19 -23.36 -15.06
CA GLY A 204 -45.39 -24.22 -15.09
C GLY A 204 -46.05 -24.43 -16.45
N ASP A 205 -45.39 -24.05 -17.55
CA ASP A 205 -45.71 -24.34 -18.94
C ASP A 205 -44.40 -24.34 -19.77
N LEU A 206 -43.64 -25.44 -19.81
CA LEU A 206 -42.55 -25.66 -20.78
C LEU A 206 -42.72 -26.99 -21.54
N PRO A 207 -42.25 -27.05 -22.81
CA PRO A 207 -42.58 -28.11 -23.75
C PRO A 207 -41.87 -29.42 -23.39
N THR A 208 -42.64 -30.50 -23.35
CA THR A 208 -42.22 -31.82 -22.86
C THR A 208 -41.20 -32.59 -23.73
N TRP A 209 -40.50 -31.93 -24.66
CA TRP A 209 -39.74 -32.63 -25.72
C TRP A 209 -38.57 -31.80 -26.29
N GLY A 210 -37.45 -31.71 -25.57
CA GLY A 210 -36.15 -31.22 -26.06
C GLY A 210 -35.08 -31.24 -24.97
N PRO A 211 -33.77 -31.34 -25.31
CA PRO A 211 -32.69 -31.30 -24.33
C PRO A 211 -32.72 -29.97 -23.59
N TYR A 212 -32.54 -30.02 -22.28
CA TYR A 212 -32.38 -28.83 -21.45
C TYR A 212 -30.98 -28.30 -21.70
N GLU A 213 -30.82 -27.02 -22.04
CA GLU A 213 -29.51 -26.35 -22.02
C GLU A 213 -29.40 -25.61 -20.69
N TRP A 214 -28.70 -26.21 -19.71
CA TRP A 214 -28.58 -25.65 -18.36
C TRP A 214 -27.15 -25.25 -18.05
N GLU A 215 -26.96 -23.96 -17.75
CA GLU A 215 -25.66 -23.46 -17.30
C GLU A 215 -25.39 -23.89 -15.86
N LEU A 216 -24.20 -24.44 -15.63
CA LEU A 216 -23.71 -24.80 -14.31
C LEU A 216 -22.82 -23.68 -13.75
N SER A 217 -22.69 -23.66 -12.42
CA SER A 217 -21.87 -22.70 -11.69
C SER A 217 -20.50 -23.29 -11.33
N ALA A 218 -19.68 -22.50 -10.63
CA ALA A 218 -18.38 -22.93 -10.08
C ALA A 218 -17.38 -23.46 -11.12
N GLY A 219 -17.53 -23.07 -12.40
CA GLY A 219 -16.65 -23.48 -13.50
C GLY A 219 -16.89 -24.88 -14.04
N TRP A 220 -17.97 -25.55 -13.61
CA TRP A 220 -18.45 -26.77 -14.26
C TRP A 220 -19.15 -26.41 -15.58
N GLU A 221 -18.95 -27.22 -16.60
CA GLU A 221 -19.47 -27.00 -17.95
C GLU A 221 -20.29 -28.23 -18.37
N ASN A 222 -21.59 -28.05 -18.64
CA ASN A 222 -22.33 -28.97 -19.51
C ASN A 222 -21.80 -28.77 -20.94
N LEU A 223 -21.49 -29.85 -21.65
CA LEU A 223 -21.09 -29.71 -23.04
C LEU A 223 -22.29 -29.27 -23.88
N VAL A 224 -21.99 -28.69 -25.04
CA VAL A 224 -23.04 -28.29 -25.98
C VAL A 224 -23.59 -29.57 -26.61
N ASN A 225 -24.91 -29.74 -26.57
CA ASN A 225 -25.58 -30.85 -27.22
C ASN A 225 -25.16 -30.95 -28.72
N ASP A 226 -24.46 -32.01 -29.08
CA ASP A 226 -23.91 -32.30 -30.40
C ASP A 226 -23.99 -33.79 -30.78
N ASP A 227 -23.03 -34.35 -31.52
CA ASP A 227 -23.02 -35.78 -31.88
C ASP A 227 -22.54 -36.69 -30.73
N ASP A 228 -21.87 -36.14 -29.70
CA ASP A 228 -21.31 -36.85 -28.54
C ASP A 228 -22.05 -36.56 -27.22
N ASP A 229 -22.94 -35.56 -27.19
CA ASP A 229 -23.77 -35.14 -26.05
C ASP A 229 -25.21 -34.83 -26.52
N ASP A 230 -26.21 -35.51 -25.95
CA ASP A 230 -27.61 -35.44 -26.40
C ASP A 230 -28.56 -34.88 -25.33
N THR A 231 -28.12 -34.75 -24.07
CA THR A 231 -28.87 -34.14 -22.96
C THR A 231 -27.96 -33.68 -21.82
N ASP A 232 -28.33 -32.58 -21.15
CA ASP A 232 -27.51 -32.04 -20.05
C ASP A 232 -27.72 -32.74 -18.69
N TRP A 233 -26.71 -32.62 -17.81
CA TRP A 233 -26.85 -32.88 -16.38
C TRP A 233 -27.61 -31.76 -15.68
N ILE A 234 -28.46 -32.13 -14.71
CA ILE A 234 -29.41 -31.24 -14.05
C ILE A 234 -29.16 -31.22 -12.53
N PRO A 235 -29.00 -30.05 -11.90
CA PRO A 235 -28.99 -29.97 -10.44
C PRO A 235 -30.38 -30.25 -9.87
N TRP A 236 -30.46 -31.09 -8.83
CA TRP A 236 -31.72 -31.50 -8.25
C TRP A 236 -31.66 -31.68 -6.74
N GLN A 237 -32.81 -31.52 -6.09
CA GLN A 237 -32.98 -31.69 -4.65
C GLN A 237 -34.18 -32.60 -4.38
N GLY A 238 -34.00 -33.57 -3.48
CA GLY A 238 -35.03 -34.57 -3.15
C GLY A 238 -35.03 -35.76 -4.11
N GLY A 239 -36.14 -36.51 -4.15
CA GLY A 239 -36.24 -37.70 -5.00
C GLY A 239 -36.49 -37.37 -6.48
N THR A 240 -36.05 -38.25 -7.39
CA THR A 240 -36.49 -38.17 -8.80
C THR A 240 -37.94 -38.65 -8.95
N ASP A 241 -38.66 -38.14 -9.95
CA ASP A 241 -40.11 -38.34 -10.11
C ASP A 241 -40.49 -39.74 -10.65
N THR A 242 -39.53 -40.48 -11.21
CA THR A 242 -39.79 -41.77 -11.87
C THR A 242 -39.79 -42.92 -10.85
N ASN A 243 -40.80 -43.80 -10.93
CA ASN A 243 -40.83 -44.98 -10.07
C ASN A 243 -39.69 -45.94 -10.41
N TYR A 244 -39.09 -46.51 -9.37
CA TYR A 244 -37.95 -47.43 -9.47
C TYR A 244 -36.69 -46.79 -10.05
N THR A 245 -36.56 -45.48 -9.90
CA THR A 245 -35.32 -44.71 -10.09
C THR A 245 -35.01 -43.93 -8.82
N GLY A 246 -33.94 -43.14 -8.85
CA GLY A 246 -33.53 -42.30 -7.74
C GLY A 246 -32.41 -41.36 -8.18
N PRO A 247 -31.69 -40.75 -7.22
CA PRO A 247 -31.73 -41.04 -5.79
C PRO A 247 -32.98 -40.49 -5.08
N SER A 248 -33.22 -40.93 -3.84
CA SER A 248 -34.25 -40.36 -2.95
C SER A 248 -33.85 -38.98 -2.35
N GLY A 249 -32.60 -38.56 -2.53
CA GLY A 249 -31.98 -37.33 -2.04
C GLY A 249 -30.46 -37.36 -2.29
N ASP A 250 -29.75 -36.26 -2.05
CA ASP A 250 -28.28 -36.15 -2.16
C ASP A 250 -27.54 -37.16 -1.26
N TYR A 251 -26.24 -37.32 -1.52
CA TYR A 251 -25.36 -38.21 -0.77
C TYR A 251 -25.06 -37.69 0.63
N ASN A 252 -24.85 -36.38 0.77
CA ASN A 252 -24.28 -35.79 1.99
C ASN A 252 -25.28 -35.79 3.15
N THR A 253 -26.51 -35.32 2.89
CA THR A 253 -27.51 -35.02 3.92
C THR A 253 -28.88 -35.65 3.68
N GLY A 254 -29.15 -36.12 2.45
CA GLY A 254 -30.46 -36.57 1.97
C GLY A 254 -31.46 -35.43 1.67
N ASN A 255 -31.09 -34.16 1.86
CA ASN A 255 -31.91 -32.98 1.56
C ASN A 255 -31.17 -31.87 0.77
N GLY A 256 -29.92 -32.11 0.38
CA GLY A 256 -29.06 -31.24 -0.41
C GLY A 256 -29.26 -31.40 -1.92
N VAL A 257 -28.32 -30.84 -2.69
CA VAL A 257 -28.35 -30.79 -4.15
C VAL A 257 -27.37 -31.81 -4.73
N TYR A 258 -27.76 -32.50 -5.80
CA TYR A 258 -26.89 -33.39 -6.57
C TYR A 258 -27.08 -33.15 -8.07
N LEU A 259 -26.14 -33.59 -8.90
CA LEU A 259 -26.32 -33.61 -10.36
C LEU A 259 -26.89 -34.94 -10.81
N TYR A 260 -27.89 -34.91 -11.69
CA TYR A 260 -28.43 -36.11 -12.31
C TYR A 260 -28.83 -35.93 -13.76
N MET A 261 -28.93 -37.05 -14.45
CA MET A 261 -29.42 -37.15 -15.82
C MET A 261 -30.83 -37.74 -15.81
N GLU A 262 -31.78 -37.02 -16.42
CA GLU A 262 -33.20 -37.38 -16.48
C GLU A 262 -33.54 -38.27 -17.68
N ALA A 263 -34.03 -39.49 -17.44
CA ALA A 263 -34.29 -40.48 -18.48
C ALA A 263 -35.76 -40.59 -18.95
N SER A 264 -36.71 -39.98 -18.25
CA SER A 264 -38.14 -40.31 -18.41
C SER A 264 -38.83 -39.69 -19.65
N GLY A 265 -38.32 -38.57 -20.17
CA GLY A 265 -38.78 -37.95 -21.42
C GLY A 265 -38.43 -38.82 -22.63
N SER A 266 -39.34 -39.07 -23.57
CA SER A 266 -38.98 -39.98 -24.70
C SER A 266 -38.06 -39.34 -25.75
N GLY A 267 -37.63 -38.08 -25.54
CA GLY A 267 -36.53 -37.42 -26.25
C GLY A 267 -35.18 -37.57 -25.53
N ASN A 268 -35.18 -38.18 -24.33
CA ASN A 268 -34.01 -38.36 -23.47
C ASN A 268 -33.65 -39.85 -23.36
N ARG A 269 -33.76 -40.60 -24.47
CA ARG A 269 -33.56 -42.06 -24.48
C ARG A 269 -32.44 -42.43 -25.45
N ASN A 270 -31.47 -43.18 -24.97
CA ASN A 270 -30.21 -43.43 -25.70
C ASN A 270 -29.43 -42.13 -25.94
N ASN A 271 -29.50 -41.22 -24.99
CA ASN A 271 -28.80 -39.94 -24.99
C ASN A 271 -27.55 -40.05 -24.12
N ASP A 272 -26.46 -39.45 -24.58
CA ASP A 272 -25.29 -39.14 -23.76
C ASP A 272 -25.49 -37.83 -22.98
N ALA A 273 -24.98 -37.78 -21.75
CA ALA A 273 -24.91 -36.58 -20.95
C ALA A 273 -23.49 -36.38 -20.44
N ILE A 274 -22.89 -35.23 -20.74
CA ILE A 274 -21.50 -34.93 -20.42
C ILE A 274 -21.37 -33.65 -19.59
N VAL A 275 -20.77 -33.79 -18.41
CA VAL A 275 -20.37 -32.65 -17.58
C VAL A 275 -18.87 -32.67 -17.32
N VAL A 276 -18.24 -31.50 -17.41
CA VAL A 276 -16.80 -31.30 -17.29
C VAL A 276 -16.50 -30.41 -16.08
N SER A 277 -15.51 -30.78 -15.27
CA SER A 277 -15.07 -29.99 -14.12
C SER A 277 -14.23 -28.78 -14.56
N PRO A 278 -14.02 -27.81 -13.65
CA PRO A 278 -12.91 -26.87 -13.77
C PRO A 278 -11.55 -27.59 -13.92
N CYS A 279 -10.53 -26.81 -14.26
CA CYS A 279 -9.15 -27.24 -14.09
C CYS A 279 -8.84 -27.52 -12.63
N ILE A 280 -8.08 -28.58 -12.35
CA ILE A 280 -7.62 -28.96 -11.02
C ILE A 280 -6.09 -29.13 -11.06
N ASP A 281 -5.40 -28.42 -10.18
CA ASP A 281 -3.94 -28.37 -10.11
C ASP A 281 -3.38 -29.49 -9.22
N LEU A 282 -2.70 -30.46 -9.84
CA LEU A 282 -1.97 -31.54 -9.17
C LEU A 282 -0.45 -31.35 -9.26
N THR A 283 0.04 -30.20 -9.74
CA THR A 283 1.47 -29.95 -9.97
C THR A 283 2.30 -30.14 -8.70
N ASN A 284 1.71 -29.78 -7.57
CA ASN A 284 2.33 -29.80 -6.24
C ASN A 284 1.66 -30.80 -5.30
N VAL A 285 1.00 -31.82 -5.83
CA VAL A 285 0.24 -32.79 -5.04
C VAL A 285 0.87 -34.17 -5.20
N THR A 286 1.13 -34.85 -4.08
CA THR A 286 1.59 -36.24 -4.04
C THR A 286 0.51 -37.15 -3.47
N ASN A 287 0.45 -38.39 -3.95
CA ASN A 287 -0.62 -39.35 -3.70
C ASN A 287 -2.04 -38.77 -3.92
N PRO A 288 -2.31 -38.08 -5.05
CA PRO A 288 -3.64 -37.54 -5.31
C PRO A 288 -4.68 -38.66 -5.45
N GLN A 289 -5.85 -38.46 -4.86
CA GLN A 289 -6.99 -39.38 -4.91
C GLN A 289 -8.27 -38.63 -5.26
N LEU A 290 -8.95 -39.08 -6.30
CA LEU A 290 -10.31 -38.67 -6.62
C LEU A 290 -11.29 -39.54 -5.84
N SER A 291 -12.26 -38.94 -5.16
CA SER A 291 -13.44 -39.62 -4.66
C SER A 291 -14.72 -38.94 -5.14
N PHE A 292 -15.74 -39.71 -5.47
CA PHE A 292 -17.07 -39.18 -5.77
C PHE A 292 -18.15 -40.20 -5.45
N ALA A 293 -19.31 -39.72 -5.03
CA ALA A 293 -20.51 -40.52 -4.87
C ALA A 293 -21.26 -40.61 -6.19
N TYR A 294 -21.82 -41.78 -6.50
CA TYR A 294 -22.70 -41.97 -7.65
C TYR A 294 -23.87 -42.88 -7.30
N HIS A 295 -25.00 -42.69 -8.00
CA HIS A 295 -26.23 -43.44 -7.81
C HIS A 295 -26.79 -43.91 -9.15
N ARG A 296 -27.20 -45.19 -9.21
CA ARG A 296 -27.72 -45.83 -10.42
C ARG A 296 -28.83 -46.84 -10.07
N TYR A 297 -30.08 -46.40 -10.13
CA TYR A 297 -31.27 -47.23 -9.88
C TYR A 297 -32.23 -47.26 -11.09
N GLY A 298 -32.57 -48.46 -11.58
CA GLY A 298 -33.44 -48.63 -12.74
C GLY A 298 -33.10 -49.85 -13.63
N SER A 299 -34.06 -50.31 -14.44
CA SER A 299 -33.89 -51.49 -15.31
C SER A 299 -33.20 -51.22 -16.64
N ASP A 300 -33.15 -49.96 -17.07
CA ASP A 300 -32.69 -49.54 -18.40
C ASP A 300 -31.42 -48.67 -18.29
N LEU A 301 -30.59 -48.90 -17.27
CA LEU A 301 -29.35 -48.15 -17.06
C LEU A 301 -28.23 -48.59 -18.00
N GLU A 302 -27.62 -47.63 -18.67
CA GLU A 302 -26.29 -47.76 -19.27
C GLU A 302 -25.23 -47.24 -18.28
N ARG A 303 -23.95 -47.19 -18.69
CA ARG A 303 -22.82 -46.99 -17.76
C ARG A 303 -22.54 -45.52 -17.48
N LEU A 304 -22.33 -45.19 -16.20
CA LEU A 304 -21.58 -44.00 -15.78
C LEU A 304 -20.09 -44.23 -15.99
N ARG A 305 -19.42 -43.22 -16.53
CA ARG A 305 -17.96 -43.15 -16.75
C ARG A 305 -17.41 -41.84 -16.16
N CYS A 306 -16.20 -41.91 -15.63
CA CYS A 306 -15.39 -40.73 -15.35
C CYS A 306 -14.13 -40.83 -16.22
N ASP A 307 -13.85 -39.76 -16.94
CA ASP A 307 -12.60 -39.59 -17.66
C ASP A 307 -11.79 -38.46 -17.03
N ILE A 308 -10.49 -38.48 -17.28
CA ILE A 308 -9.55 -37.42 -16.92
C ILE A 308 -8.91 -36.86 -18.18
N PHE A 309 -8.78 -35.53 -18.24
CA PHE A 309 -8.04 -34.85 -19.29
C PHE A 309 -6.62 -34.57 -18.83
N SER A 310 -5.66 -35.12 -19.56
CA SER A 310 -4.22 -34.94 -19.33
C SER A 310 -3.51 -34.89 -20.69
N ASN A 311 -2.51 -34.02 -20.80
CA ASN A 311 -1.64 -33.90 -21.97
C ASN A 311 -2.40 -33.84 -23.33
N GLY A 312 -3.49 -33.08 -23.39
CA GLY A 312 -4.30 -32.89 -24.60
C GLY A 312 -5.28 -34.02 -24.91
N ASN A 313 -5.40 -35.03 -24.05
CA ASN A 313 -6.19 -36.24 -24.32
C ASN A 313 -7.11 -36.60 -23.16
N TRP A 314 -8.26 -37.20 -23.48
CA TRP A 314 -9.18 -37.78 -22.49
C TRP A 314 -8.91 -39.28 -22.30
N GLU A 315 -8.79 -39.72 -21.06
CA GLU A 315 -8.64 -41.13 -20.67
C GLU A 315 -9.75 -41.56 -19.70
N ASN A 316 -10.32 -42.76 -19.89
CA ASN A 316 -11.32 -43.30 -18.98
C ASN A 316 -10.67 -43.91 -17.73
N ILE A 317 -10.85 -43.27 -16.57
CA ILE A 317 -10.32 -43.71 -15.28
C ILE A 317 -11.32 -44.49 -14.43
N PHE A 318 -12.62 -44.37 -14.75
CA PHE A 318 -13.65 -45.17 -14.11
C PHE A 318 -14.81 -45.50 -15.04
N GLN A 319 -15.37 -46.69 -14.81
CA GLN A 319 -16.59 -47.15 -15.43
C GLN A 319 -17.38 -48.03 -14.47
N SER A 320 -18.61 -47.65 -14.20
CA SER A 320 -19.53 -48.38 -13.33
C SER A 320 -19.86 -49.79 -13.85
N GLN A 321 -20.22 -50.70 -12.92
CA GLN A 321 -20.73 -52.02 -13.27
C GLN A 321 -22.06 -51.93 -14.03
N SER A 322 -22.32 -52.86 -14.95
CA SER A 322 -23.62 -52.92 -15.64
C SER A 322 -24.74 -53.35 -14.70
N GLY A 323 -25.95 -52.83 -14.92
CA GLY A 323 -27.15 -53.17 -14.15
C GLY A 323 -27.40 -52.24 -12.96
N SER A 324 -28.54 -52.46 -12.30
CA SER A 324 -29.02 -51.61 -11.22
C SER A 324 -28.34 -51.86 -9.89
N GLN A 325 -28.07 -50.79 -9.14
CA GLN A 325 -27.53 -50.85 -7.78
C GLN A 325 -28.65 -50.81 -6.72
N GLY A 326 -29.90 -50.60 -7.11
CA GLY A 326 -30.98 -50.25 -6.18
C GLY A 326 -30.87 -48.79 -5.75
N ASP A 327 -31.80 -48.33 -4.91
CA ASP A 327 -31.83 -46.96 -4.41
C ASP A 327 -30.78 -46.76 -3.29
N GLN A 328 -29.51 -46.73 -3.67
CA GLN A 328 -28.39 -46.47 -2.77
C GLN A 328 -27.24 -45.79 -3.51
N TRP A 329 -26.61 -44.84 -2.82
CA TRP A 329 -25.36 -44.23 -3.27
C TRP A 329 -24.17 -45.18 -3.11
N SER A 330 -23.22 -45.11 -4.03
CA SER A 330 -21.93 -45.79 -3.99
C SER A 330 -20.82 -44.74 -4.01
N LEU A 331 -19.83 -44.86 -3.13
CA LEU A 331 -18.63 -44.02 -3.12
C LEU A 331 -17.51 -44.73 -3.89
N GLU A 332 -16.93 -44.08 -4.87
CA GLU A 332 -15.74 -44.56 -5.58
C GLU A 332 -14.51 -43.75 -5.15
N THR A 333 -13.34 -44.41 -5.07
CA THR A 333 -12.05 -43.75 -4.85
C THR A 333 -11.05 -44.27 -5.88
N ILE A 334 -10.43 -43.35 -6.61
CA ILE A 334 -9.51 -43.62 -7.72
C ILE A 334 -8.15 -42.98 -7.38
N ASP A 335 -7.09 -43.78 -7.51
CA ASP A 335 -5.72 -43.32 -7.41
C ASP A 335 -5.35 -42.50 -8.66
N LEU A 336 -4.94 -41.25 -8.46
CA LEU A 336 -4.52 -40.34 -9.52
C LEU A 336 -2.99 -40.17 -9.57
N SER A 337 -2.21 -41.02 -8.91
CA SER A 337 -0.74 -40.88 -8.84
C SER A 337 -0.04 -40.83 -10.20
N GLU A 338 -0.68 -41.32 -11.28
CA GLU A 338 -0.15 -41.20 -12.66
C GLU A 338 -0.16 -39.76 -13.19
N TYR A 339 -0.97 -38.89 -12.58
CA TYR A 339 -1.18 -37.50 -13.00
C TYR A 339 -0.53 -36.49 -12.02
N GLU A 340 0.35 -36.94 -11.12
CA GLU A 340 1.18 -36.06 -10.28
C GLU A 340 2.02 -35.13 -11.14
N GLY A 341 2.08 -33.84 -10.77
CA GLY A 341 2.84 -32.86 -11.56
C GLY A 341 2.06 -32.23 -12.71
N GLU A 342 0.77 -32.55 -12.87
CA GLU A 342 -0.05 -32.07 -13.98
C GLU A 342 -1.26 -31.23 -13.52
N THR A 343 -1.84 -30.46 -14.44
CA THR A 343 -3.18 -29.87 -14.28
C THR A 343 -4.19 -30.71 -15.08
N VAL A 344 -5.27 -31.14 -14.45
CA VAL A 344 -6.25 -32.07 -15.04
C VAL A 344 -7.67 -31.50 -15.07
N LYS A 345 -8.55 -32.10 -15.88
CA LYS A 345 -10.02 -31.94 -15.79
C LYS A 345 -10.67 -33.30 -15.62
N LEU A 346 -11.83 -33.35 -14.98
CA LEU A 346 -12.68 -34.53 -14.96
C LEU A 346 -13.85 -34.36 -15.92
N ARG A 347 -14.28 -35.46 -16.53
CA ARG A 347 -15.48 -35.52 -17.36
C ARG A 347 -16.33 -36.70 -16.94
N PHE A 348 -17.51 -36.42 -16.42
CA PHE A 348 -18.51 -37.44 -16.10
C PHE A 348 -19.45 -37.61 -17.29
N ARG A 349 -19.59 -38.87 -17.72
CA ARG A 349 -20.45 -39.24 -18.84
C ARG A 349 -21.42 -40.31 -18.41
N ALA A 350 -22.70 -40.06 -18.64
CA ALA A 350 -23.75 -41.06 -18.44
C ALA A 350 -24.55 -41.23 -19.73
N ASN A 351 -25.12 -42.42 -19.88
CA ASN A 351 -25.99 -42.75 -21.01
C ASN A 351 -27.35 -43.16 -20.45
N THR A 352 -28.44 -42.65 -21.01
CA THR A 352 -29.79 -43.20 -20.78
C THR A 352 -29.98 -44.46 -21.63
N GLY A 353 -30.65 -45.49 -21.12
CA GLY A 353 -31.08 -46.61 -21.97
C GLY A 353 -32.37 -46.31 -22.74
N GLY A 354 -32.91 -47.34 -23.40
CA GLY A 354 -34.12 -47.21 -24.22
C GLY A 354 -35.44 -47.00 -23.45
N GLY A 355 -35.40 -47.02 -22.11
CA GLY A 355 -36.55 -46.89 -21.22
C GLY A 355 -36.37 -45.81 -20.16
N SER A 356 -37.45 -45.50 -19.44
CA SER A 356 -37.49 -44.37 -18.49
C SER A 356 -36.83 -44.66 -17.14
N GLN A 357 -36.40 -45.90 -16.89
CA GLN A 357 -35.79 -46.29 -15.60
C GLN A 357 -34.26 -46.29 -15.73
N ALA A 358 -33.69 -45.10 -15.97
CA ALA A 358 -32.26 -44.94 -16.25
C ALA A 358 -31.61 -43.69 -15.60
N ASP A 359 -32.23 -43.10 -14.59
CA ASP A 359 -31.67 -41.94 -13.89
C ASP A 359 -30.31 -42.30 -13.27
N THR A 360 -29.33 -41.44 -13.50
CA THR A 360 -27.97 -41.57 -12.98
C THR A 360 -27.59 -40.26 -12.31
N ALA A 361 -27.04 -40.34 -11.10
CA ALA A 361 -26.63 -39.16 -10.35
C ALA A 361 -25.18 -39.26 -9.86
N ILE A 362 -24.57 -38.09 -9.66
CA ILE A 362 -23.24 -37.91 -9.07
C ILE A 362 -23.30 -36.83 -7.99
N ASP A 363 -22.44 -36.95 -6.99
CA ASP A 363 -22.36 -36.05 -5.84
C ASP A 363 -21.00 -36.18 -5.14
N ALA A 364 -20.69 -35.28 -4.21
CA ALA A 364 -19.55 -35.34 -3.28
C ALA A 364 -18.20 -35.60 -3.97
N ILE A 365 -17.95 -34.87 -5.05
CA ILE A 365 -16.72 -34.98 -5.83
C ILE A 365 -15.61 -34.31 -5.03
N SER A 366 -14.49 -35.01 -4.84
CA SER A 366 -13.34 -34.47 -4.13
C SER A 366 -12.04 -35.00 -4.72
N ILE A 367 -11.02 -34.16 -4.75
CA ILE A 367 -9.64 -34.59 -4.94
C ILE A 367 -8.84 -34.18 -3.71
N THR A 368 -8.20 -35.16 -3.09
CA THR A 368 -7.33 -34.98 -1.92
C THR A 368 -5.93 -35.49 -2.21
N GLY A 369 -4.93 -35.03 -1.47
CA GLY A 369 -3.56 -35.53 -1.56
C GLY A 369 -2.65 -34.81 -0.57
N GLU A 370 -1.40 -35.23 -0.49
CA GLU A 370 -0.36 -34.54 0.25
C GLU A 370 0.17 -33.39 -0.60
N VAL A 371 -0.27 -32.17 -0.29
CA VAL A 371 0.21 -30.95 -0.95
C VAL A 371 1.65 -30.72 -0.52
N GLY A 372 2.57 -30.76 -1.49
CA GLY A 372 3.97 -30.41 -1.31
C GLY A 372 4.13 -28.92 -0.99
N PRO A 373 5.34 -28.48 -0.61
CA PRO A 373 5.60 -27.06 -0.44
C PRO A 373 5.28 -26.31 -1.74
N THR A 374 4.65 -25.15 -1.65
CA THR A 374 4.44 -24.23 -2.78
C THR A 374 5.72 -23.42 -3.04
N PRO A 375 5.86 -22.74 -4.19
CA PRO A 375 6.98 -21.83 -4.45
C PRO A 375 7.09 -20.67 -3.44
N GLY A 376 5.97 -20.26 -2.82
CA GLY A 376 5.97 -19.29 -1.73
C GLY A 376 6.22 -17.85 -2.19
N ASN A 377 6.20 -16.91 -1.25
CA ASN A 377 6.28 -15.48 -1.52
C ASN A 377 7.58 -14.89 -0.98
N ILE A 378 8.14 -13.90 -1.68
CA ILE A 378 9.31 -13.15 -1.21
C ILE A 378 8.91 -11.71 -0.92
N GLN A 379 9.34 -11.20 0.24
CA GLN A 379 9.09 -9.83 0.71
C GLN A 379 10.21 -9.34 1.62
N PHE A 380 10.33 -8.04 1.88
CA PHE A 380 11.16 -7.57 2.99
C PHE A 380 10.60 -8.08 4.31
N SER A 381 11.47 -8.39 5.27
CA SER A 381 11.03 -8.85 6.60
C SER A 381 10.36 -7.73 7.41
N SER A 382 10.66 -6.47 7.08
CA SER A 382 10.05 -5.28 7.67
C SER A 382 9.80 -4.21 6.61
N ALA A 383 8.80 -3.35 6.82
CA ALA A 383 8.55 -2.17 5.99
C ALA A 383 9.52 -1.02 6.33
N THR A 384 10.16 -1.06 7.51
CA THR A 384 11.05 -0.01 8.00
C THR A 384 12.28 -0.59 8.69
N TYR A 385 13.41 0.08 8.52
CA TYR A 385 14.67 -0.18 9.19
C TYR A 385 15.23 1.14 9.72
N SER A 386 16.06 1.09 10.76
CA SER A 386 16.76 2.27 11.28
C SER A 386 18.21 1.94 11.59
N VAL A 387 19.06 2.95 11.49
CA VAL A 387 20.48 2.86 11.80
C VAL A 387 20.98 4.25 12.18
N SER A 388 21.87 4.33 13.17
CA SER A 388 22.64 5.55 13.41
C SER A 388 23.60 5.79 12.24
N GLU A 389 23.83 7.04 11.90
CA GLU A 389 24.82 7.43 10.89
C GLU A 389 26.24 6.89 11.24
N ALA A 390 26.64 6.92 12.51
CA ALA A 390 27.82 6.20 13.03
C ALA A 390 27.76 4.66 12.98
N GLY A 391 26.61 4.07 12.65
CA GLY A 391 26.43 2.60 12.58
C GLY A 391 27.21 1.94 11.44
N GLY A 392 27.68 2.70 10.45
CA GLY A 392 28.53 2.26 9.34
C GLY A 392 27.84 1.37 8.29
N SER A 393 26.85 0.56 8.68
CA SER A 393 25.99 -0.18 7.76
C SER A 393 24.70 -0.64 8.43
N VAL A 394 23.61 -0.74 7.67
CA VAL A 394 22.36 -1.38 8.09
C VAL A 394 22.18 -2.71 7.37
N SER A 395 21.76 -3.76 8.09
CA SER A 395 21.46 -5.07 7.49
C SER A 395 19.98 -5.17 7.14
N ILE A 396 19.69 -5.40 5.87
CA ILE A 396 18.34 -5.50 5.32
C ILE A 396 18.06 -6.95 4.99
N SER A 397 16.92 -7.47 5.44
CA SER A 397 16.52 -8.86 5.20
C SER A 397 15.26 -8.95 4.35
N ALA A 398 15.26 -9.87 3.38
CA ALA A 398 14.08 -10.33 2.70
C ALA A 398 13.83 -11.79 3.07
N THR A 399 12.57 -12.17 3.21
CA THR A 399 12.16 -13.50 3.65
C THR A 399 11.31 -14.20 2.60
N ARG A 400 11.55 -15.50 2.43
CA ARG A 400 10.70 -16.40 1.65
C ARG A 400 9.72 -17.09 2.59
N THR A 401 8.44 -16.83 2.39
CA THR A 401 7.31 -17.27 3.22
C THR A 401 6.35 -18.15 2.44
N SER A 402 5.46 -18.84 3.15
CA SER A 402 4.34 -19.57 2.54
C SER A 402 4.73 -20.60 1.48
N GLY A 403 5.97 -21.09 1.47
CA GLY A 403 6.48 -22.05 0.49
C GLY A 403 8.00 -22.11 0.43
N SER A 404 8.52 -23.18 -0.18
CA SER A 404 9.96 -23.41 -0.38
C SER A 404 10.29 -24.19 -1.66
N GLN A 405 9.31 -24.45 -2.52
CA GLN A 405 9.50 -25.26 -3.73
C GLN A 405 10.23 -24.50 -4.83
N GLY A 406 11.18 -25.17 -5.46
CA GLY A 406 11.99 -24.57 -6.50
C GLY A 406 13.02 -23.60 -5.93
N SER A 407 14.07 -23.36 -6.71
CA SER A 407 14.97 -22.25 -6.43
C SER A 407 14.26 -20.93 -6.72
N ALA A 408 14.39 -19.95 -5.84
CA ALA A 408 13.82 -18.63 -6.04
C ALA A 408 14.90 -17.55 -5.94
N HIS A 409 14.72 -16.44 -6.64
CA HIS A 409 15.59 -15.28 -6.49
C HIS A 409 14.84 -13.96 -6.70
N VAL A 410 15.35 -12.90 -6.09
CA VAL A 410 14.83 -11.54 -6.21
C VAL A 410 16.00 -10.56 -6.32
N SER A 411 15.84 -9.53 -7.15
CA SER A 411 16.77 -8.41 -7.19
C SER A 411 16.38 -7.37 -6.13
N TYR A 412 17.36 -6.80 -5.43
CA TYR A 412 17.18 -5.66 -4.55
C TYR A 412 17.96 -4.45 -5.09
N ALA A 413 17.45 -3.25 -4.82
CA ALA A 413 18.16 -2.01 -5.09
C ALA A 413 17.78 -0.94 -4.06
N THR A 414 18.73 -0.04 -3.79
CA THR A 414 18.49 1.20 -3.04
C THR A 414 18.34 2.40 -3.99
N SER A 415 17.55 3.38 -3.56
CA SER A 415 17.39 4.66 -4.23
C SER A 415 17.24 5.79 -3.20
N ASP A 416 17.57 7.00 -3.61
CA ASP A 416 17.55 8.18 -2.74
C ASP A 416 16.12 8.41 -2.19
N GLY A 417 16.05 8.74 -0.90
CA GLY A 417 14.87 9.30 -0.25
C GLY A 417 15.12 10.77 0.02
N SER A 418 15.23 11.14 1.30
CA SER A 418 15.88 12.41 1.67
C SER A 418 17.41 12.29 1.68
N ALA A 419 17.94 11.09 1.96
CA ALA A 419 19.37 10.78 1.86
C ALA A 419 19.81 10.66 0.39
N THR A 420 21.00 11.17 0.10
CA THR A 420 21.69 11.22 -1.19
C THR A 420 22.84 10.21 -1.27
N SER A 421 22.83 9.35 -2.30
CA SER A 421 23.94 8.42 -2.47
C SER A 421 25.28 9.11 -2.72
N GLY A 422 26.31 8.65 -2.00
CA GLY A 422 27.68 9.16 -2.07
C GLY A 422 27.99 10.26 -1.06
N SER A 423 26.96 10.89 -0.47
CA SER A 423 27.10 11.70 0.74
C SER A 423 26.77 10.86 1.97
N ASP A 424 25.56 10.29 2.01
CA ASP A 424 24.98 9.77 3.27
C ASP A 424 24.96 8.22 3.29
N TYR A 425 24.95 7.60 2.11
CA TYR A 425 25.03 6.15 1.96
C TYR A 425 25.64 5.71 0.63
N THR A 426 26.10 4.47 0.56
CA THR A 426 26.56 3.86 -0.70
C THR A 426 25.41 3.13 -1.39
N GLN A 427 25.08 3.52 -2.62
CA GLN A 427 24.05 2.83 -3.40
C GLN A 427 24.40 1.35 -3.57
N THR A 428 23.45 0.48 -3.26
CA THR A 428 23.63 -0.97 -3.17
C THR A 428 22.54 -1.65 -3.98
N SER A 429 22.93 -2.62 -4.81
CA SER A 429 22.00 -3.48 -5.54
C SER A 429 22.60 -4.87 -5.73
N GLY A 430 21.74 -5.87 -5.92
CA GLY A 430 22.16 -7.24 -6.06
C GLY A 430 21.00 -8.20 -6.17
N THR A 431 21.27 -9.48 -5.90
CA THR A 431 20.28 -10.56 -5.96
C THR A 431 20.35 -11.41 -4.70
N LEU A 432 19.21 -11.63 -4.04
CA LEU A 432 19.05 -12.63 -2.99
C LEU A 432 18.52 -13.92 -3.62
N SER A 433 18.93 -15.08 -3.11
CA SER A 433 18.58 -16.38 -3.69
C SER A 433 18.32 -17.44 -2.63
N TRP A 434 17.31 -18.26 -2.89
CA TRP A 434 16.96 -19.45 -2.12
C TRP A 434 17.12 -20.67 -3.01
N THR A 435 17.84 -21.69 -2.52
CA THR A 435 17.85 -22.99 -3.19
C THR A 435 16.54 -23.74 -2.95
N ASN A 436 16.23 -24.71 -3.81
CA ASN A 436 15.04 -25.55 -3.65
C ASN A 436 14.96 -26.18 -2.25
N GLY A 437 13.80 -26.08 -1.61
CA GLY A 437 13.51 -26.58 -0.26
C GLY A 437 13.93 -25.65 0.88
N VAL A 438 14.48 -24.47 0.58
CA VAL A 438 14.90 -23.49 1.61
C VAL A 438 13.90 -22.33 1.68
N SER A 439 13.38 -22.08 2.88
CA SER A 439 12.56 -20.92 3.26
C SER A 439 13.31 -20.02 4.26
N GLY A 440 12.71 -18.88 4.65
CA GLY A 440 13.27 -17.95 5.64
C GLY A 440 14.08 -16.82 5.02
N SER A 441 14.88 -16.13 5.84
CA SER A 441 15.50 -14.85 5.47
C SER A 441 16.86 -14.97 4.78
N GLN A 442 17.10 -14.08 3.82
CA GLN A 442 18.40 -13.74 3.25
C GLN A 442 18.63 -12.23 3.44
N SER A 443 19.88 -11.81 3.62
CA SER A 443 20.19 -10.41 3.90
C SER A 443 21.27 -9.82 2.99
N PHE A 444 21.28 -8.50 2.91
CA PHE A 444 22.33 -7.68 2.34
C PHE A 444 22.54 -6.44 3.20
N ASP A 445 23.73 -5.85 3.14
CA ASP A 445 24.04 -4.66 3.91
C ASP A 445 24.04 -3.42 3.01
N VAL A 446 23.55 -2.30 3.55
CA VAL A 446 23.64 -0.98 2.94
C VAL A 446 24.66 -0.17 3.74
N PRO A 447 25.84 0.16 3.19
CA PRO A 447 26.84 0.97 3.88
C PRO A 447 26.33 2.39 4.09
N ILE A 448 26.47 2.88 5.33
CA ILE A 448 26.15 4.24 5.75
C ILE A 448 27.45 5.04 5.82
N LEU A 449 27.42 6.26 5.32
CA LEU A 449 28.56 7.17 5.32
C LEU A 449 28.34 8.16 6.44
N ASN A 450 29.14 8.07 7.51
CA ASN A 450 29.12 9.06 8.58
C ASN A 450 29.93 10.29 8.15
N ASP A 451 29.36 11.48 8.33
CA ASP A 451 30.13 12.71 8.26
C ASP A 451 30.14 13.59 9.53
N SER A 452 29.93 14.90 9.42
CA SER A 452 29.90 15.81 10.57
C SER A 452 28.88 16.94 10.34
N ALA A 453 28.02 16.79 9.34
CA ALA A 453 27.04 17.77 8.91
C ALA A 453 25.72 17.47 9.61
N VAL A 454 25.14 18.50 10.23
CA VAL A 454 23.83 18.36 10.86
C VAL A 454 22.76 18.48 9.79
N GLU A 455 22.23 17.34 9.37
CA GLU A 455 21.24 17.23 8.28
C GLU A 455 19.88 16.72 8.80
N GLY A 456 19.87 16.20 10.03
CA GLY A 456 18.71 15.58 10.67
C GLY A 456 18.43 14.20 10.08
N ASN A 457 17.45 13.47 10.62
CA ASN A 457 17.19 12.11 10.16
C ASN A 457 16.82 12.06 8.68
N GLU A 458 17.50 11.20 7.95
CA GLU A 458 17.30 11.01 6.52
C GLU A 458 16.79 9.62 6.16
N THR A 459 16.40 9.42 4.90
CA THR A 459 15.75 8.18 4.46
C THR A 459 16.32 7.65 3.15
N ILE A 460 16.46 6.32 3.08
CA ILE A 460 16.78 5.55 1.86
C ILE A 460 15.57 4.71 1.48
N ASN A 461 15.21 4.70 0.20
CA ASN A 461 14.16 3.83 -0.35
C ASN A 461 14.73 2.48 -0.80
N LEU A 462 14.09 1.39 -0.40
CA LEU A 462 14.43 0.01 -0.80
C LEU A 462 13.36 -0.56 -1.73
N THR A 463 13.77 -1.35 -2.72
CA THR A 463 12.84 -2.03 -3.64
C THR A 463 13.29 -3.44 -3.98
N LEU A 464 12.35 -4.38 -3.94
CA LEU A 464 12.48 -5.72 -4.51
C LEU A 464 11.89 -5.77 -5.92
N SER A 465 12.55 -6.49 -6.82
CA SER A 465 12.18 -6.60 -8.24
C SER A 465 12.66 -7.91 -8.85
N ASN A 466 12.25 -8.23 -10.08
CA ASN A 466 12.68 -9.42 -10.81
C ASN A 466 12.51 -10.74 -10.02
N PHE A 467 11.34 -10.92 -9.42
CA PHE A 467 10.98 -12.14 -8.71
C PHE A 467 10.94 -13.32 -9.68
N VAL A 468 11.64 -14.41 -9.34
CA VAL A 468 11.64 -15.67 -10.11
C VAL A 468 11.53 -16.84 -9.13
N GLY A 469 10.67 -17.81 -9.46
CA GLY A 469 10.50 -19.04 -8.66
C GLY A 469 9.72 -18.88 -7.35
N ALA A 470 9.05 -17.74 -7.17
CA ALA A 470 8.08 -17.46 -6.12
C ALA A 470 6.70 -17.26 -6.78
N ASP A 471 5.63 -17.71 -6.13
CA ASP A 471 4.26 -17.65 -6.68
C ASP A 471 3.81 -16.21 -6.90
N ASP A 472 4.17 -15.32 -5.97
CA ASP A 472 3.87 -13.89 -6.01
C ASP A 472 4.87 -13.08 -5.18
N ALA A 473 4.96 -11.78 -5.49
CA ALA A 473 5.63 -10.83 -4.61
C ALA A 473 4.80 -10.66 -3.32
N GLY A 474 5.38 -10.96 -2.16
CA GLY A 474 4.73 -10.75 -0.87
C GLY A 474 4.62 -9.27 -0.51
N SER A 475 4.19 -8.95 0.71
CA SER A 475 4.13 -7.56 1.18
C SER A 475 4.86 -7.42 2.52
N PRO A 476 5.84 -6.50 2.64
CA PRO A 476 6.12 -5.40 1.71
C PRO A 476 7.22 -5.70 0.65
N THR A 477 7.05 -5.20 -0.57
CA THR A 477 8.10 -5.22 -1.64
C THR A 477 8.96 -3.96 -1.69
N SER A 478 8.57 -2.93 -0.95
CA SER A 478 9.33 -1.71 -0.72
C SER A 478 9.47 -1.47 0.78
N ALA A 479 10.60 -0.91 1.18
CA ALA A 479 10.86 -0.57 2.58
C ALA A 479 11.64 0.74 2.65
N ILE A 480 11.68 1.35 3.84
CA ILE A 480 12.42 2.59 4.10
C ILE A 480 13.47 2.31 5.17
N VAL A 481 14.70 2.75 4.93
CA VAL A 481 15.72 2.87 5.98
C VAL A 481 15.70 4.31 6.48
N THR A 482 15.66 4.52 7.78
CA THR A 482 15.92 5.83 8.40
C THR A 482 17.35 5.86 8.91
N ILE A 483 18.16 6.79 8.39
CA ILE A 483 19.46 7.13 8.97
C ILE A 483 19.18 8.14 10.08
N GLN A 484 19.56 7.80 11.30
CA GLN A 484 19.48 8.69 12.46
C GLN A 484 20.77 9.49 12.52
N ASP A 485 20.65 10.79 12.29
CA ASP A 485 21.75 11.76 12.34
C ASP A 485 22.38 11.72 13.74
N ASP A 486 23.68 11.44 13.81
CA ASP A 486 24.41 11.37 15.08
C ASP A 486 25.16 12.67 15.42
N ASP A 487 25.05 13.67 14.54
CA ASP A 487 25.57 15.02 14.71
C ASP A 487 24.54 15.98 15.38
N GLY A 488 23.31 15.49 15.59
CA GLY A 488 22.12 16.21 16.01
C GLY A 488 21.99 16.47 17.51
N GLY A 489 22.88 17.30 18.06
CA GLY A 489 22.50 18.25 19.10
C GLY A 489 22.35 19.62 18.43
N GLY A 490 21.20 20.29 18.53
CA GLY A 490 21.05 21.64 17.97
C GLY A 490 22.24 22.52 18.41
N GLN A 491 22.70 23.45 17.55
CA GLN A 491 23.89 24.25 17.90
C GLN A 491 23.78 24.77 19.32
N THR A 492 24.71 24.37 20.19
CA THR A 492 24.75 24.82 21.57
C THR A 492 24.92 26.33 21.58
N GLU A 493 23.83 27.03 21.87
CA GLU A 493 23.84 28.46 22.13
C GLU A 493 24.33 28.69 23.56
N ILE A 494 25.27 29.62 23.70
CA ILE A 494 25.82 30.02 24.99
C ILE A 494 25.33 31.42 25.31
N LEU A 495 24.64 31.56 26.43
CA LEU A 495 24.18 32.83 26.96
C LEU A 495 24.89 33.14 28.29
N ASN A 496 25.64 34.24 28.31
CA ASN A 496 26.26 34.78 29.51
C ASN A 496 25.54 36.07 29.90
N LEU A 497 25.00 36.12 31.12
CA LEU A 497 24.26 37.25 31.65
C LEU A 497 24.88 37.70 32.95
N ARG A 498 25.40 38.92 32.94
CA ARG A 498 26.01 39.53 34.12
C ARG A 498 25.03 40.50 34.78
N ILE A 499 25.00 40.49 36.11
CA ILE A 499 24.25 41.50 36.85
C ILE A 499 24.83 42.89 36.54
N ASN A 500 23.96 43.82 36.17
CA ASN A 500 24.36 45.14 35.67
C ASN A 500 23.68 46.30 36.42
N THR A 501 22.99 46.00 37.52
CA THR A 501 22.35 46.98 38.40
C THR A 501 22.27 46.45 39.82
N GLY A 502 22.48 47.31 40.81
CA GLY A 502 22.52 46.93 42.23
C GLY A 502 21.22 46.38 42.82
N SER A 503 20.09 46.68 42.19
CA SER A 503 18.81 46.10 42.63
C SER A 503 18.57 44.67 42.14
N ASP A 504 19.58 44.06 41.50
CA ASP A 504 19.52 42.71 40.95
C ASP A 504 20.46 41.74 41.68
N ASP A 505 21.31 42.18 42.60
CA ASP A 505 22.04 41.37 43.58
C ASP A 505 21.82 41.93 44.98
N ALA A 506 21.03 41.22 45.76
CA ALA A 506 20.50 41.72 47.02
C ALA A 506 20.63 40.70 48.14
N GLU A 507 20.72 41.22 49.35
CA GLU A 507 20.86 40.42 50.56
C GLU A 507 19.70 40.72 51.49
N GLU A 508 19.08 39.69 52.04
CA GLU A 508 18.01 39.83 53.01
C GLU A 508 18.41 39.20 54.35
N ALA A 509 18.60 40.05 55.35
CA ALA A 509 18.95 39.59 56.70
C ALA A 509 17.77 38.84 57.34
N GLU A 510 18.03 38.04 58.38
CA GLU A 510 17.02 37.28 59.14
C GLU A 510 15.83 38.12 59.63
N SER A 511 16.02 39.43 59.85
CA SER A 511 14.94 40.37 60.20
C SER A 511 13.93 40.64 59.06
N GLY A 512 14.29 40.24 57.84
CA GLY A 512 13.61 40.47 56.57
C GLY A 512 14.07 41.73 55.83
N GLY A 513 14.95 42.56 56.43
CA GLY A 513 15.45 43.78 55.79
C GLY A 513 16.34 43.48 54.59
N VAL A 514 16.08 44.15 53.46
CA VAL A 514 16.76 43.91 52.17
C VAL A 514 17.76 45.03 51.88
N TYR A 515 19.01 44.64 51.61
CA TYR A 515 20.11 45.49 51.22
C TYR A 515 20.33 45.36 49.71
N LEU A 516 20.29 46.49 49.00
CA LEU A 516 20.40 46.58 47.53
C LEU A 516 21.66 47.33 47.08
N THR A 517 22.56 47.61 48.02
CA THR A 517 23.74 48.45 47.78
C THR A 517 24.94 47.95 48.57
N SER A 518 24.99 46.65 48.87
CA SER A 518 26.15 46.02 49.51
C SER A 518 27.24 45.85 48.46
N SER A 519 28.52 46.00 48.84
CA SER A 519 29.65 45.77 47.94
C SER A 519 29.93 44.29 47.69
N ASP A 520 29.36 43.47 48.55
CA ASP A 520 29.60 42.06 48.76
C ASP A 520 28.26 41.33 48.83
N LEU A 521 28.32 40.05 48.51
CA LEU A 521 27.25 39.08 48.67
C LEU A 521 27.73 38.03 49.67
N GLU A 522 27.24 38.13 50.89
CA GLU A 522 27.45 37.16 51.94
C GLU A 522 26.51 35.98 51.70
N LEU A 523 27.07 34.92 51.08
CA LEU A 523 26.38 33.65 50.88
C LEU A 523 26.21 32.96 52.24
N VAL A 524 25.15 33.42 52.93
CA VAL A 524 24.60 33.05 54.23
C VAL A 524 25.04 33.89 55.43
N GLU A 525 26.23 33.75 56.01
CA GLU A 525 26.52 34.49 57.26
C GLU A 525 27.27 35.81 56.99
N ASP A 526 26.74 36.93 57.51
CA ASP A 526 27.48 38.19 57.71
C ASP A 526 27.78 38.36 59.21
N GLU A 527 29.04 38.64 59.56
CA GLU A 527 29.48 38.89 60.94
C GLU A 527 28.65 39.98 61.67
N SER A 528 28.05 40.91 60.93
CA SER A 528 27.34 42.08 61.45
C SER A 528 25.82 41.96 61.48
N SER A 529 25.24 41.14 60.59
CA SER A 529 23.79 41.05 60.37
C SER A 529 23.20 39.64 60.45
N GLY A 530 24.05 38.62 60.63
CA GLY A 530 23.64 37.22 60.82
C GLY A 530 23.32 36.51 59.51
N SER A 531 22.42 35.53 59.57
CA SER A 531 22.03 34.75 58.39
C SER A 531 21.28 35.61 57.35
N GLN A 532 21.69 35.45 56.10
CA GLN A 532 21.28 36.16 54.90
C GLN A 532 20.62 35.19 53.92
N THR A 533 19.59 35.68 53.24
CA THR A 533 19.07 35.10 52.00
C THR A 533 19.54 35.95 50.84
N VAL A 534 20.32 35.38 49.94
CA VAL A 534 20.89 36.12 48.80
C VAL A 534 20.01 35.92 47.57
N GLY A 535 19.64 37.01 46.92
CA GLY A 535 18.88 37.03 45.68
C GLY A 535 19.71 37.60 44.54
N MET A 536 19.77 36.89 43.41
CA MET A 536 20.43 37.33 42.19
C MET A 536 19.45 37.29 41.03
N ARG A 537 19.28 38.37 40.29
CA ARG A 537 18.31 38.52 39.22
C ARG A 537 19.01 38.84 37.91
N PHE A 538 18.91 37.92 36.97
CA PHE A 538 19.46 38.05 35.62
C PHE A 538 18.36 38.51 34.67
N THR A 539 18.55 39.65 34.02
CA THR A 539 17.59 40.23 33.08
C THR A 539 17.93 39.91 31.63
N GLY A 540 16.93 39.94 30.75
CA GLY A 540 17.16 39.72 29.32
C GLY A 540 17.58 38.30 29.00
N VAL A 541 17.03 37.31 29.70
CA VAL A 541 17.33 35.90 29.45
C VAL A 541 16.69 35.49 28.12
N THR A 542 17.47 35.45 27.05
CA THR A 542 16.98 35.22 25.68
C THR A 542 16.66 33.76 25.35
N VAL A 543 16.84 32.83 26.31
CA VAL A 543 16.49 31.42 26.15
C VAL A 543 15.01 31.29 25.74
N PRO A 544 14.71 30.65 24.59
CA PRO A 544 13.34 30.43 24.14
C PRO A 544 12.54 29.55 25.10
N GLN A 545 11.21 29.67 25.04
CA GLN A 545 10.32 28.80 25.79
C GLN A 545 10.46 27.34 25.34
N GLY A 546 10.66 26.44 26.31
CA GLY A 546 10.83 25.00 26.04
C GLY A 546 12.13 24.63 25.33
N ALA A 547 13.12 25.54 25.28
CA ALA A 547 14.46 25.17 24.84
C ALA A 547 15.07 24.16 25.83
N THR A 548 15.89 23.24 25.33
CA THR A 548 16.58 22.26 26.17
C THR A 548 17.86 22.90 26.72
N VAL A 549 17.94 23.02 28.05
CA VAL A 549 19.10 23.54 28.78
C VAL A 549 20.01 22.38 29.15
N THR A 550 21.20 22.33 28.57
CA THR A 550 22.16 21.22 28.76
C THR A 550 23.12 21.45 29.92
N ASN A 551 23.39 22.71 30.25
CA ASN A 551 24.27 23.09 31.36
C ASN A 551 23.95 24.54 31.78
N ALA A 552 23.96 24.83 33.08
CA ALA A 552 23.91 26.20 33.57
C ALA A 552 24.65 26.36 34.89
N TYR A 553 25.26 27.51 35.14
CA TYR A 553 25.91 27.82 36.43
C TYR A 553 26.01 29.32 36.67
N VAL A 554 26.10 29.72 37.94
CA VAL A 554 26.50 31.09 38.31
C VAL A 554 28.00 31.09 38.62
N GLN A 555 28.74 31.96 37.95
CA GLN A 555 30.13 32.28 38.24
C GLN A 555 30.19 33.44 39.25
N PHE A 556 30.89 33.21 40.36
CA PHE A 556 31.24 34.25 41.33
C PHE A 556 32.72 34.62 41.25
N GLU A 557 33.05 35.80 41.78
CA GLU A 557 34.41 36.22 42.09
C GLU A 557 34.53 36.50 43.59
N VAL A 558 35.60 36.01 44.22
CA VAL A 558 35.82 36.16 45.68
C VAL A 558 36.08 37.61 46.04
N ASP A 559 35.32 38.16 47.00
CA ASP A 559 35.63 39.44 47.63
C ASP A 559 36.48 39.24 48.90
N GLU A 560 36.00 38.38 49.82
CA GLU A 560 36.74 38.06 51.05
C GLU A 560 37.03 36.57 51.19
N THR A 561 38.22 36.26 51.71
CA THR A 561 38.66 34.88 51.88
C THR A 561 38.14 34.29 53.18
N THR A 562 37.37 33.20 53.09
CA THR A 562 36.88 32.47 54.25
C THR A 562 37.12 30.96 54.09
N SER A 563 37.29 30.28 55.23
CA SER A 563 37.46 28.82 55.28
C SER A 563 36.37 28.11 56.08
N THR A 564 35.32 28.85 56.46
CA THR A 564 34.16 28.34 57.17
C THR A 564 33.50 27.22 56.35
N SER A 565 33.14 26.12 57.02
CA SER A 565 32.39 25.04 56.36
C SER A 565 31.06 25.58 55.86
N THR A 566 30.80 25.46 54.55
CA THR A 566 29.66 26.12 53.91
C THR A 566 28.83 25.10 53.13
N SER A 567 27.51 25.18 53.28
CA SER A 567 26.52 24.34 52.61
C SER A 567 25.34 25.22 52.20
N LEU A 568 25.14 25.33 50.89
CA LEU A 568 24.20 26.23 50.25
C LEU A 568 23.15 25.43 49.48
N GLU A 569 21.95 25.99 49.37
CA GLU A 569 20.88 25.56 48.49
C GLU A 569 20.60 26.67 47.48
N VAL A 570 20.61 26.34 46.20
CA VAL A 570 20.22 27.22 45.09
C VAL A 570 18.84 26.83 44.60
N ARG A 571 17.94 27.79 44.50
CA ARG A 571 16.62 27.66 43.85
C ARG A 571 16.35 28.83 42.93
N GLY A 572 15.41 28.66 42.01
CA GLY A 572 14.87 29.76 41.20
C GLY A 572 13.63 30.36 41.85
N ASN A 573 13.28 31.60 41.51
CA ASN A 573 11.99 32.20 41.82
C ASN A 573 10.94 31.64 40.84
N ASP A 574 9.92 30.95 41.35
CA ASP A 574 8.86 30.29 40.58
C ASP A 574 7.84 31.30 40.01
N VAL A 575 8.27 32.08 39.03
CA VAL A 575 7.46 33.05 38.27
C VAL A 575 7.98 33.16 36.84
N ASN A 576 7.11 33.53 35.89
CA ASN A 576 7.50 33.64 34.48
C ASN A 576 8.48 34.79 34.20
N ASN A 577 8.47 35.85 35.01
CA ASN A 577 9.34 37.01 34.88
C ASN A 577 9.57 37.60 36.27
N ALA A 578 10.78 37.41 36.81
CA ALA A 578 11.11 37.85 38.15
C ALA A 578 11.09 39.39 38.26
N SER A 579 10.40 39.91 39.28
CA SER A 579 10.42 41.34 39.59
C SER A 579 11.76 41.75 40.22
N THR A 580 12.17 43.00 39.98
CA THR A 580 13.36 43.63 40.61
C THR A 580 13.29 43.53 42.14
N PHE A 581 14.44 43.37 42.79
CA PHE A 581 14.47 43.40 44.26
C PHE A 581 14.21 44.83 44.77
N VAL A 582 13.48 44.94 45.87
CA VAL A 582 13.16 46.23 46.49
C VAL A 582 13.41 46.19 47.99
N ASN A 583 13.68 47.36 48.57
CA ASN A 583 13.85 47.51 50.02
C ASN A 583 12.49 47.42 50.72
N SER A 584 12.01 46.18 50.86
CA SER A 584 10.79 45.79 51.55
C SER A 584 11.06 44.51 52.32
N ASN A 585 10.49 44.41 53.53
CA ASN A 585 10.71 43.23 54.37
C ASN A 585 10.26 41.95 53.66
N GLY A 586 11.10 40.90 53.60
CA GLY A 586 10.71 39.63 53.00
C GLY A 586 10.72 39.60 51.47
N ASN A 587 11.40 40.54 50.78
CA ASN A 587 11.29 40.63 49.32
C ASN A 587 11.97 39.48 48.56
N ILE A 588 12.94 38.81 49.18
CA ILE A 588 13.67 37.66 48.63
C ILE A 588 13.10 36.39 49.27
N SER A 589 13.11 36.30 50.61
CA SER A 589 12.68 35.10 51.36
C SER A 589 11.18 34.78 51.19
N GLY A 590 10.36 35.78 50.87
CA GLY A 590 8.92 35.63 50.63
C GLY A 590 8.56 35.19 49.21
N ARG A 591 9.53 35.03 48.31
CA ARG A 591 9.27 34.60 46.92
C ARG A 591 8.94 33.11 46.87
N THR A 592 8.00 32.75 46.00
CA THR A 592 7.78 31.34 45.64
C THR A 592 9.01 30.83 44.90
N VAL A 593 9.41 29.60 45.18
CA VAL A 593 10.63 28.99 44.64
C VAL A 593 10.30 27.77 43.79
N THR A 594 11.19 27.45 42.86
CA THR A 594 11.13 26.25 42.02
C THR A 594 11.12 24.98 42.87
N ASP A 595 10.52 23.91 42.34
CA ASP A 595 10.59 22.57 42.93
C ASP A 595 12.02 22.02 42.81
N ALA A 596 12.64 22.20 41.64
CA ALA A 596 14.05 21.95 41.38
C ALA A 596 14.93 22.80 42.30
N LEU A 597 15.96 22.15 42.84
CA LEU A 597 16.94 22.72 43.75
C LEU A 597 18.30 22.09 43.47
N VAL A 598 19.37 22.82 43.76
CA VAL A 598 20.74 22.31 43.69
C VAL A 598 21.46 22.61 45.00
N ASN A 599 21.98 21.55 45.63
CA ASN A 599 22.82 21.68 46.81
C ASN A 599 24.26 21.97 46.40
N TRP A 600 24.87 22.98 47.00
CA TRP A 600 26.23 23.41 46.70
C TRP A 600 27.06 23.49 47.98
N ASN A 601 28.16 22.72 48.04
CA ASN A 601 29.10 22.75 49.14
C ASN A 601 30.43 23.35 48.65
N PRO A 602 30.54 24.69 48.49
CA PRO A 602 31.72 25.30 47.93
C PRO A 602 32.96 25.02 48.79
N PRO A 603 34.11 24.69 48.18
CA PRO A 603 35.37 24.61 48.91
C PRO A 603 35.74 25.98 49.53
N ALA A 604 36.75 25.99 50.40
CA ALA A 604 37.24 27.24 51.00
C ALA A 604 37.77 28.20 49.93
N TRP A 605 37.33 29.46 49.97
CA TRP A 605 37.78 30.52 49.07
C TRP A 605 39.00 31.20 49.69
N ASN A 606 40.19 30.70 49.35
CA ASN A 606 41.44 31.09 50.01
C ASN A 606 42.21 32.22 49.28
N GLN A 607 41.64 32.77 48.22
CA GLN A 607 42.28 33.78 47.39
C GLN A 607 41.24 34.81 46.92
N GLU A 608 41.46 36.08 47.27
CA GLU A 608 40.75 37.24 46.73
C GLU A 608 40.89 37.30 45.20
N ASP A 609 39.84 37.75 44.51
CA ASP A 609 39.73 37.78 43.04
C ASP A 609 39.71 36.39 42.36
N ALA A 610 39.65 35.28 43.10
CA ALA A 610 39.50 33.96 42.47
C ALA A 610 38.12 33.83 41.81
N ASN A 611 38.08 33.30 40.59
CA ASN A 611 36.85 33.10 39.80
C ASN A 611 36.91 31.79 38.97
N GLY A 612 37.46 30.74 39.57
CA GLY A 612 37.57 29.41 38.95
C GLY A 612 36.35 28.53 39.18
N GLU A 613 36.49 27.24 38.89
CA GLU A 613 35.44 26.22 39.12
C GLU A 613 34.99 26.14 40.59
N ASP A 614 35.90 26.37 41.54
CA ASP A 614 35.63 26.40 42.97
C ASP A 614 34.68 27.54 43.41
N GLN A 615 34.51 28.56 42.56
CA GLN A 615 33.61 29.71 42.73
C GLN A 615 32.39 29.64 41.81
N ARG A 616 32.12 28.48 41.18
CA ARG A 616 30.91 28.24 40.40
C ARG A 616 29.92 27.42 41.21
N THR A 617 28.64 27.67 40.99
CA THR A 617 27.61 26.69 41.40
C THR A 617 27.83 25.38 40.64
N PRO A 618 27.34 24.23 41.15
CA PRO A 618 27.15 23.04 40.34
C PRO A 618 26.16 23.33 39.20
N ASP A 619 25.96 22.35 38.33
CA ASP A 619 24.99 22.49 37.25
C ASP A 619 23.57 22.75 37.79
N ILE A 620 23.06 23.93 37.47
CA ILE A 620 21.70 24.41 37.80
C ILE A 620 20.75 24.33 36.62
N SER A 621 21.11 23.62 35.54
CA SER A 621 20.29 23.40 34.35
C SER A 621 18.85 23.04 34.68
N SER A 622 18.62 22.11 35.61
CA SER A 622 17.27 21.71 36.07
C SER A 622 16.40 22.86 36.61
N ILE A 623 17.00 23.83 37.31
CA ILE A 623 16.30 25.01 37.83
C ILE A 623 15.92 25.95 36.67
N ILE A 624 16.86 26.16 35.75
CA ILE A 624 16.63 27.00 34.56
C ILE A 624 15.57 26.35 33.66
N GLN A 625 15.67 25.04 33.42
CA GLN A 625 14.74 24.23 32.64
C GLN A 625 13.31 24.37 33.18
N GLU A 626 13.13 24.19 34.51
CA GLU A 626 11.81 24.35 35.15
C GLU A 626 11.19 25.72 34.89
N ILE A 627 11.99 26.80 34.83
CA ILE A 627 11.50 28.16 34.57
C ILE A 627 11.19 28.38 33.08
N VAL A 628 12.07 27.94 32.17
CA VAL A 628 11.89 28.17 30.72
C VAL A 628 10.81 27.27 30.09
N ASP A 629 10.49 26.14 30.72
CA ASP A 629 9.38 25.25 30.33
C ASP A 629 8.00 25.81 30.65
N ARG A 630 7.92 26.83 31.49
CA ARG A 630 6.63 27.39 31.91
C ARG A 630 5.89 27.94 30.72
N SER A 631 4.60 27.60 30.62
CA SER A 631 3.71 28.07 29.55
C SER A 631 3.62 29.61 29.41
N GLY A 632 3.97 30.37 30.45
CA GLY A 632 4.03 31.84 30.40
C GLY A 632 5.43 32.43 30.31
N TRP A 633 6.49 31.61 30.21
CA TRP A 633 7.85 32.08 29.93
C TRP A 633 7.90 32.72 28.54
N ASN A 634 8.65 33.82 28.44
CA ASN A 634 8.91 34.50 27.18
C ASN A 634 10.40 34.85 27.12
N SER A 635 11.04 34.64 25.98
CA SER A 635 12.42 35.07 25.74
C SER A 635 12.58 36.56 26.06
N GLY A 636 13.61 36.88 26.83
CA GLY A 636 13.90 38.21 27.39
C GLY A 636 13.36 38.44 28.81
N ASN A 637 12.58 37.53 29.38
CA ASN A 637 12.16 37.61 30.78
C ASN A 637 13.35 37.48 31.74
N ALA A 638 13.14 37.89 33.00
CA ALA A 638 14.17 37.78 34.03
C ALA A 638 14.02 36.49 34.85
N ILE A 639 15.17 35.87 35.16
CA ILE A 639 15.28 34.77 36.13
C ILE A 639 15.87 35.35 37.41
N ALA A 640 15.30 34.99 38.56
CA ALA A 640 15.93 35.26 39.85
C ALA A 640 16.30 33.93 40.52
N LEU A 641 17.56 33.82 40.97
CA LEU A 641 18.08 32.74 41.77
C LEU A 641 18.18 33.19 43.23
N ILE A 642 17.87 32.28 44.14
CA ILE A 642 17.84 32.51 45.58
C ILE A 642 18.78 31.49 46.22
N ILE A 643 19.72 31.99 47.00
CA ILE A 643 20.69 31.19 47.76
C ILE A 643 20.37 31.30 49.25
N THR A 644 20.26 30.14 49.89
CA THR A 644 20.12 29.99 51.34
C THR A 644 21.09 28.91 51.82
N GLY A 645 21.23 28.70 53.13
CA GLY A 645 22.05 27.61 53.65
C GLY A 645 22.67 27.87 55.02
N SER A 646 23.93 27.50 55.17
CA SER A 646 24.76 27.70 56.37
C SER A 646 26.23 27.90 55.99
N GLY A 647 26.98 28.60 56.84
CA GLY A 647 28.39 28.92 56.59
C GLY A 647 28.55 30.29 55.94
N GLU A 648 29.65 30.50 55.23
CA GLU A 648 30.05 31.83 54.80
C GLU A 648 30.94 31.75 53.57
N ARG A 649 30.53 32.39 52.48
CA ARG A 649 31.35 32.73 51.32
C ARG A 649 30.99 34.15 50.90
N VAL A 650 31.99 34.98 50.64
CA VAL A 650 31.77 36.39 50.31
C VAL A 650 32.16 36.61 48.86
N ALA A 651 31.16 36.86 48.02
CA ALA A 651 31.34 37.13 46.60
C ALA A 651 31.21 38.63 46.32
N LYS A 652 31.82 39.12 45.25
CA LYS A 652 31.68 40.51 44.85
C LYS A 652 30.27 40.80 44.34
N ALA A 653 29.65 41.87 44.81
CA ALA A 653 28.42 42.41 44.25
C ALA A 653 28.71 43.45 43.15
N TYR A 654 27.67 43.87 42.44
CA TYR A 654 27.70 44.90 41.41
C TYR A 654 28.29 46.23 41.91
N GLU A 655 27.98 46.61 43.15
CA GLU A 655 28.40 47.86 43.79
C GLU A 655 29.91 48.02 43.92
N LEU A 656 30.66 46.92 43.94
CA LEU A 656 32.13 46.98 44.07
C LEU A 656 32.77 47.70 42.89
N ASN A 657 32.21 47.54 41.68
CA ASN A 657 32.63 48.28 40.51
C ASN A 657 31.45 48.59 39.55
N PRO A 658 30.62 49.60 39.87
CA PRO A 658 29.41 49.90 39.09
C PRO A 658 29.71 50.38 37.66
N ASN A 659 30.95 50.82 37.40
CA ASN A 659 31.42 51.34 36.11
C ASN A 659 32.15 50.28 35.26
N GLY A 660 32.28 49.06 35.78
CA GLY A 660 32.89 47.91 35.11
C GLY A 660 32.49 46.63 35.84
N PRO A 661 31.23 46.16 35.68
CA PRO A 661 30.64 45.12 36.51
C PRO A 661 31.23 43.72 36.27
N ASP A 662 32.39 43.62 35.62
CA ASP A 662 33.11 42.39 35.24
C ASP A 662 33.42 41.44 36.41
N VAL A 663 33.09 41.84 37.65
CA VAL A 663 33.24 41.07 38.89
C VAL A 663 31.92 40.64 39.54
N ALA A 664 30.79 41.21 39.12
CA ALA A 664 29.45 40.84 39.61
C ALA A 664 29.07 39.43 39.12
N PRO A 665 28.14 38.73 39.80
CA PRO A 665 27.74 37.39 39.40
C PRO A 665 27.30 37.29 37.93
N GLU A 666 27.73 36.23 37.26
CA GLU A 666 27.40 35.93 35.86
C GLU A 666 26.69 34.59 35.76
N LEU A 667 25.50 34.57 35.17
CA LEU A 667 24.77 33.35 34.82
C LEU A 667 25.21 32.88 33.43
N HIS A 668 25.74 31.67 33.36
CA HIS A 668 26.05 30.95 32.14
C HIS A 668 24.95 29.93 31.85
N ILE A 669 24.46 29.87 30.61
CA ILE A 669 23.47 28.89 30.15
C ILE A 669 23.90 28.37 28.79
N GLU A 670 23.96 27.05 28.66
CA GLU A 670 24.09 26.32 27.40
C GLU A 670 22.73 25.70 27.06
N TYR A 671 22.21 25.98 25.86
CA TYR A 671 20.92 25.47 25.41
C TYR A 671 20.88 25.28 23.89
N TYR A 672 19.87 24.57 23.37
CA TYR A 672 19.59 24.54 21.93
C TYR A 672 18.09 24.69 21.63
N GLU A 673 17.78 25.26 20.45
CA GLU A 673 16.41 25.40 19.96
C GLU A 673 15.94 24.10 19.32
N GLY A 674 15.12 23.35 20.05
CA GLY A 674 14.51 22.12 19.56
C GLY A 674 14.12 21.24 20.72
N THR A 675 12.89 20.74 20.72
CA THR A 675 12.59 19.54 21.50
C THR A 675 13.42 18.42 20.89
N ALA A 676 14.29 17.77 21.67
CA ALA A 676 14.71 16.43 21.31
C ALA A 676 13.41 15.67 20.97
N ALA A 677 13.30 15.16 19.75
CA ALA A 677 12.19 14.31 19.42
C ALA A 677 12.30 13.13 20.39
N ASN A 678 11.26 12.89 21.21
CA ASN A 678 11.18 11.66 21.97
C ASN A 678 11.17 10.52 20.95
N THR A 679 12.31 9.87 20.71
CA THR A 679 12.37 8.79 19.76
C THR A 679 11.66 7.58 20.35
N ALA A 680 11.19 6.67 19.49
CA ALA A 680 10.58 5.45 19.98
C ALA A 680 11.70 4.50 20.45
N PRO A 681 11.51 3.76 21.56
CA PRO A 681 12.49 2.78 22.02
C PRO A 681 12.75 1.75 20.91
N VAL A 682 14.03 1.46 20.67
CA VAL A 682 14.47 0.49 19.68
C VAL A 682 14.37 -0.90 20.30
N VAL A 683 13.59 -1.79 19.69
CA VAL A 683 13.44 -3.19 20.12
C VAL A 683 14.17 -4.09 19.14
N SER A 684 15.13 -4.87 19.64
CA SER A 684 15.88 -5.87 18.88
C SER A 684 15.11 -7.20 18.76
N ASP A 685 15.45 -8.00 17.75
CA ASP A 685 14.82 -9.31 17.54
C ASP A 685 15.05 -10.27 18.71
N ILE A 686 13.96 -10.91 19.16
CA ILE A 686 14.01 -12.00 20.12
C ILE A 686 14.07 -13.32 19.34
N LEU A 687 15.06 -14.17 19.65
CA LEU A 687 15.25 -15.45 18.96
C LEU A 687 14.05 -16.39 19.12
N ASP A 688 13.70 -17.06 18.01
CA ASP A 688 12.66 -18.09 17.98
C ASP A 688 12.94 -19.23 18.96
N GLN A 689 11.88 -19.75 19.56
CA GLN A 689 11.92 -20.90 20.46
C GLN A 689 10.99 -22.00 19.99
N THR A 690 11.41 -23.26 20.16
CA THR A 690 10.57 -24.44 19.91
C THR A 690 10.46 -25.26 21.19
N ILE A 691 9.23 -25.55 21.60
CA ILE A 691 8.91 -26.37 22.78
C ILE A 691 7.88 -27.44 22.43
N ALA A 692 7.73 -28.45 23.28
CA ALA A 692 6.60 -29.38 23.20
C ALA A 692 5.31 -28.72 23.71
N GLU A 693 4.17 -29.00 23.07
CA GLU A 693 2.86 -28.48 23.45
C GLU A 693 2.57 -28.70 24.95
N GLY A 694 2.10 -27.65 25.63
CA GLY A 694 1.85 -27.64 27.08
C GLY A 694 3.08 -27.40 27.96
N SER A 695 4.26 -27.18 27.37
CA SER A 695 5.46 -26.72 28.09
C SER A 695 5.53 -25.19 28.18
N ASN A 696 6.45 -24.67 29.00
CA ASN A 696 6.71 -23.23 29.09
C ASN A 696 7.89 -22.84 28.20
N PHE A 697 7.84 -21.64 27.62
CA PHE A 697 8.98 -21.02 26.93
C PHE A 697 10.05 -20.57 27.94
N ALA A 698 11.27 -20.32 27.45
CA ALA A 698 12.29 -19.65 28.23
C ALA A 698 11.87 -18.20 28.51
N GLN A 699 12.15 -17.75 29.74
CA GLN A 699 11.86 -16.37 30.15
C GLN A 699 12.66 -15.39 29.28
N ILE A 700 12.03 -14.28 28.92
CA ILE A 700 12.64 -13.23 28.09
C ILE A 700 12.81 -11.98 28.97
N PRO A 701 14.03 -11.66 29.44
CA PRO A 701 14.32 -10.38 30.09
C PRO A 701 14.23 -9.27 29.05
N LEU A 702 13.21 -8.42 29.13
CA LEU A 702 12.89 -7.49 28.04
C LEU A 702 13.93 -6.35 27.90
N ASP A 703 14.61 -6.02 29.01
CA ASP A 703 15.68 -5.02 29.05
C ASP A 703 16.91 -5.41 28.23
N ASP A 704 17.11 -6.71 27.96
CA ASP A 704 18.19 -7.17 27.08
C ASP A 704 17.88 -6.91 25.60
N TYR A 705 16.65 -6.52 25.27
CA TYR A 705 16.16 -6.36 23.91
C TYR A 705 15.67 -4.96 23.57
N VAL A 706 15.67 -4.01 24.51
CA VAL A 706 15.27 -2.63 24.26
C VAL A 706 16.41 -1.66 24.57
N THR A 707 16.54 -0.63 23.76
CA THR A 707 17.43 0.51 24.03
C THR A 707 16.69 1.80 23.73
N ASP A 708 16.84 2.77 24.61
CA ASP A 708 16.29 4.12 24.49
C ASP A 708 17.32 5.06 25.13
N ASP A 709 17.76 6.07 24.39
CA ASP A 709 18.84 6.97 24.82
C ASP A 709 18.28 8.13 25.65
N GLU A 710 16.95 8.31 25.65
CA GLU A 710 16.23 9.43 26.24
C GLU A 710 15.45 9.03 27.52
N ASP A 711 14.87 7.83 27.54
CA ASP A 711 14.08 7.27 28.63
C ASP A 711 14.83 6.14 29.36
N SER A 712 14.83 6.17 30.69
CA SER A 712 15.33 5.02 31.47
C SER A 712 14.41 3.80 31.33
N ASP A 713 14.94 2.59 31.53
CA ASP A 713 14.13 1.35 31.56
C ASP A 713 12.87 1.48 32.44
N SER A 714 12.95 2.23 33.54
CA SER A 714 11.82 2.42 34.45
C SER A 714 10.64 3.20 33.85
N GLN A 715 10.87 3.96 32.78
CA GLN A 715 9.87 4.77 32.06
C GLN A 715 9.23 3.98 30.91
N ILE A 716 9.89 2.95 30.38
CA ILE A 716 9.40 2.12 29.28
C ILE A 716 8.29 1.18 29.76
N GLN A 717 7.14 1.18 29.08
CA GLN A 717 6.03 0.26 29.36
C GLN A 717 5.93 -0.82 28.28
N TRP A 718 5.67 -2.07 28.72
CA TRP A 718 5.57 -3.23 27.84
C TRP A 718 4.13 -3.74 27.75
N ASP A 719 3.69 -4.08 26.54
CA ASP A 719 2.41 -4.75 26.27
C ASP A 719 2.59 -5.84 25.18
N PHE A 720 1.63 -6.75 25.05
CA PHE A 720 1.65 -7.82 24.05
C PHE A 720 0.26 -8.04 23.41
N SER A 721 0.22 -8.47 22.14
CA SER A 721 -1.04 -8.78 21.44
C SER A 721 -0.84 -9.84 20.35
N GLY A 722 -1.93 -10.34 19.75
CA GLY A 722 -1.87 -11.19 18.55
C GLY A 722 -1.89 -12.71 18.77
N ASN A 723 -2.03 -13.19 20.01
CA ASN A 723 -1.90 -14.62 20.30
C ASN A 723 -3.27 -15.33 20.39
N THR A 724 -3.50 -16.36 19.58
CA THR A 724 -4.69 -17.23 19.66
C THR A 724 -4.47 -18.46 20.53
N ASP A 725 -3.24 -18.99 20.56
CA ASP A 725 -2.92 -20.31 21.14
C ASP A 725 -1.83 -20.26 22.24
N LEU A 726 -1.39 -19.05 22.62
CA LEU A 726 -0.36 -18.83 23.64
C LEU A 726 -0.88 -17.97 24.80
N GLN A 727 -0.51 -18.33 26.03
CA GLN A 727 -0.72 -17.50 27.21
C GLN A 727 0.60 -16.78 27.55
N VAL A 728 0.62 -15.46 27.47
CA VAL A 728 1.77 -14.62 27.79
C VAL A 728 1.47 -13.79 29.04
N ALA A 729 2.47 -13.62 29.91
CA ALA A 729 2.42 -12.67 31.01
C ALA A 729 3.72 -11.86 31.08
N ILE A 730 3.59 -10.56 31.34
CA ILE A 730 4.74 -9.67 31.59
C ILE A 730 4.69 -9.23 33.05
N ALA A 731 5.72 -9.56 33.81
CA ALA A 731 5.85 -9.15 35.20
C ALA A 731 7.30 -8.78 35.50
N ASN A 732 7.51 -7.62 36.14
CA ASN A 732 8.84 -7.09 36.44
C ASN A 732 9.76 -7.07 35.20
N ARG A 733 9.23 -6.65 34.03
CA ARG A 733 9.98 -6.51 32.78
C ARG A 733 10.57 -7.84 32.24
N VAL A 734 9.96 -8.96 32.62
CA VAL A 734 10.24 -10.29 32.08
C VAL A 734 8.97 -10.85 31.47
N ALA A 735 9.03 -11.27 30.22
CA ALA A 735 7.94 -12.00 29.57
C ALA A 735 8.08 -13.52 29.82
N THR A 736 6.96 -14.16 30.13
CA THR A 736 6.85 -15.60 30.43
C THR A 736 5.68 -16.26 29.74
#